data_AF-A0A922IA47-F1
#
_entry.id   AF-A0A922IA47-F1
#
_cell.length_a   1.000
_cell.length_b   1.000
_cell.length_c   1.000
_cell.angle_alpha   90.00
_cell.angle_beta   90.00
_cell.angle_gamma   90.00
#
_symmetry.space_group_name_H-M   'P 1'
#
loop_
_entity.id
_entity.type
_entity.pdbx_description
1 polymer ?
#
loop_
_entity_poly.entity_id
_entity_poly.type
_entity_poly.pdbx_seq_one_letter_code
_entity_poly.pdbx_strand_id
1 'polypeptide(L)'
;MAINVTLFGFALLDTGALLFLSIYILITLSDLDCDYLNPIQCCDRLNKWIIPELIAHGTNICLILLTSRWFLLAINLAMLFYLIYNFYISLPRSSMCFYDPSEIHVRVFETSILELAVLEKYHLFKSSEIKTILGKRREFEYRLRKVNKNKDDFLQYLAYEESLLKLIRVRCDKLEVEVDRYEIEYSFIEHIKKLFEFTINKFKSDISIWLSYVDFVKNQKMYDLVSIIYFRMLQIHNKPWLWIQYAKFEFEEKASSQTARKIMLKAISFHPESKVIWLEYFKFELLYCAKIRKRFKLFLKFSDEKSTTEWSDKQSKDNIWNGKLALIVYRHAINRNDQFDFAANFIDICNRFDYETTKEVKQSIIDDLKIRFDNREEFWNLMAMNKYEEYKQKLRGNMAENDDEKLAIKKNAIIETVEIFEKACIRFDTALMWEFYLEFRFKDLLENYNNNTTDQASEILHLLETLWNVDKITMKIFQQWVRFYYTCFRSNQLAMQRLQHLLLDSAERWPNDLSLHLFIGSFMAKFPSENQKIVQKYFDDCLMKKFTHFDQNNASIGMDFWELYIDWSLKNKLQAQKILKIINDFNNQILNHCPRKMSEYFKPKILAINYHLMGINRTRAYYEKNKSVSPICKNFFLKMIEIEKHSLNEEDDQQQQRQQSYANVYEDLIHYFGNDDAQIWIDYIKYAMYDMGDIVKSTNLYQKALKCLPSFICNDFLQKYALFQSSSLK
;
A
#
# COMPACT_ATOMS: atom_id res chain seq x y z
N MET A 1 -2.59 62.41 -65.63
CA MET A 1 -1.76 62.37 -64.40
C MET A 1 -2.55 61.81 -63.21
N ALA A 2 -3.74 62.34 -62.89
CA ALA A 2 -4.57 61.86 -61.77
C ALA A 2 -4.91 60.35 -61.81
N ILE A 3 -5.32 59.81 -62.96
CA ILE A 3 -5.67 58.38 -63.13
C ILE A 3 -4.49 57.44 -62.84
N ASN A 4 -3.27 57.83 -63.23
CA ASN A 4 -2.08 57.01 -62.98
C ASN A 4 -1.70 57.00 -61.50
N VAL A 5 -1.94 58.11 -60.78
CA VAL A 5 -1.70 58.19 -59.33
C VAL A 5 -2.71 57.33 -58.57
N THR A 6 -3.99 57.35 -58.97
CA THR A 6 -5.02 56.50 -58.35
C THR A 6 -4.77 55.02 -58.59
N LEU A 7 -4.43 54.62 -59.82
CA LEU A 7 -4.11 53.22 -60.15
C LEU A 7 -2.87 52.73 -59.39
N PHE A 8 -1.85 53.56 -59.27
CA PHE A 8 -0.65 53.24 -58.49
C PHE A 8 -0.95 53.11 -56.99
N GLY A 9 -1.83 53.96 -56.44
CA GLY A 9 -2.30 53.85 -55.06
C GLY A 9 -3.03 52.54 -54.78
N PHE A 10 -3.89 52.09 -55.69
CA PHE A 10 -4.56 50.79 -55.58
C PHE A 10 -3.57 49.61 -55.66
N ALA A 11 -2.63 49.64 -56.59
CA ALA A 11 -1.61 48.60 -56.69
C ALA A 11 -0.74 48.50 -55.42
N LEU A 12 -0.44 49.64 -54.77
CA LEU A 12 0.32 49.69 -53.53
C LEU A 12 -0.47 49.16 -52.32
N LEU A 13 -1.78 49.38 -52.29
CA LEU A 13 -2.65 48.78 -51.28
C LEU A 13 -2.77 47.26 -51.45
N ASP A 14 -2.90 46.79 -52.69
CA ASP A 14 -2.97 45.37 -53.01
C ASP A 14 -1.67 44.63 -52.69
N THR A 15 -0.50 45.20 -53.01
CA THR A 15 0.78 44.62 -52.58
C THR A 15 0.93 44.61 -51.06
N GLY A 16 0.43 45.63 -50.36
CA GLY A 16 0.37 45.65 -48.90
C GLY A 16 -0.50 44.51 -48.33
N ALA A 17 -1.66 44.25 -48.94
CA ALA A 17 -2.55 43.16 -48.55
C ALA A 17 -1.91 41.78 -48.79
N LEU A 18 -1.23 41.59 -49.92
CA LEU A 18 -0.48 40.36 -50.24
C LEU A 18 0.68 40.12 -49.26
N LEU A 19 1.36 41.17 -48.81
CA LEU A 19 2.42 41.06 -47.79
C LEU A 19 1.82 40.65 -46.43
N PHE A 20 0.67 41.21 -46.04
CA PHE A 20 -0.01 40.78 -44.82
C PHE A 20 -0.46 39.32 -44.90
N LEU A 21 -0.94 38.88 -46.07
CA LEU A 21 -1.34 37.50 -46.30
C LEU A 21 -0.15 36.54 -46.20
N SER A 22 1.02 36.90 -46.73
CA SER A 22 2.22 36.06 -46.61
C SER A 22 2.72 35.96 -45.17
N ILE A 23 2.62 37.04 -44.38
CA ILE A 23 2.88 37.01 -42.93
C ILE A 23 1.89 36.08 -42.22
N TYR A 24 0.60 36.15 -42.56
CA TYR A 24 -0.42 35.27 -41.99
C TYR A 24 -0.13 33.79 -42.29
N ILE A 25 0.24 33.45 -43.53
CA ILE A 25 0.63 32.09 -43.93
C ILE A 25 1.82 31.62 -43.08
N LEU A 26 2.84 32.46 -42.90
CA LEU A 26 4.02 32.14 -42.10
C LEU A 26 3.69 31.92 -40.62
N ILE A 27 2.81 32.74 -40.03
CA ILE A 27 2.33 32.57 -38.65
C ILE A 27 1.56 31.25 -38.52
N THR A 28 0.65 30.94 -39.44
CA THR A 28 -0.10 29.67 -39.36
C THR A 28 0.77 28.42 -39.50
N LEU A 29 1.86 28.49 -40.27
CA LEU A 29 2.86 27.42 -40.34
C LEU A 29 3.69 27.36 -39.04
N SER A 30 4.05 28.49 -38.45
CA SER A 30 4.73 28.53 -37.15
C SER A 30 3.84 27.97 -36.02
N ASP A 31 2.53 28.23 -36.05
CA ASP A 31 1.56 27.70 -35.09
C ASP A 31 1.41 26.18 -35.23
N LEU A 32 1.57 25.65 -36.45
CA LEU A 32 1.63 24.22 -36.71
C LEU A 32 2.92 23.59 -36.15
N ASP A 33 4.07 24.23 -36.35
CA ASP A 33 5.36 23.76 -35.80
C ASP A 33 5.38 23.77 -34.26
N CYS A 34 4.60 24.66 -33.65
CA CYS A 34 4.42 24.75 -32.21
C CYS A 34 3.29 23.85 -31.66
N ASP A 35 2.70 22.96 -32.49
CA ASP A 35 1.58 22.08 -32.16
C ASP A 35 0.29 22.80 -31.67
N TYR A 36 0.14 24.11 -31.93
CA TYR A 36 -1.07 24.86 -31.56
C TYR A 36 -2.24 24.57 -32.51
N LEU A 37 -1.95 24.24 -33.77
CA LEU A 37 -2.94 23.89 -34.80
C LEU A 37 -2.77 22.43 -35.26
N ASN A 38 -3.88 21.73 -35.46
CA ASN A 38 -3.86 20.41 -36.11
C ASN A 38 -3.53 20.61 -37.61
N PRO A 39 -2.69 19.75 -38.24
CA PRO A 39 -2.46 19.74 -39.68
C PRO A 39 -3.73 19.92 -40.55
N ILE A 40 -4.85 19.28 -40.17
CA ILE A 40 -6.12 19.41 -40.90
C ILE A 40 -6.66 20.84 -40.83
N GLN A 41 -6.68 21.42 -39.62
CA GLN A 41 -7.15 22.79 -39.39
C GLN A 41 -6.21 23.83 -40.02
N CYS A 42 -4.91 23.54 -40.06
CA CYS A 42 -3.91 24.38 -40.72
C CYS A 42 -4.14 24.40 -42.24
N CYS A 43 -4.29 23.23 -42.87
CA CYS A 43 -4.60 23.11 -44.29
C CYS A 43 -5.92 23.79 -44.66
N ASP A 44 -6.98 23.63 -43.87
CA ASP A 44 -8.27 24.30 -44.12
C ASP A 44 -8.14 25.83 -44.10
N ARG A 45 -7.35 26.38 -43.16
CA ARG A 45 -7.10 27.82 -43.06
C ARG A 45 -6.26 28.35 -44.20
N LEU A 46 -5.21 27.63 -44.60
CA LEU A 46 -4.29 28.02 -45.67
C LEU A 46 -4.97 27.92 -47.04
N ASN A 47 -5.64 26.80 -47.34
CA ASN A 47 -6.30 26.57 -48.63
C ASN A 47 -7.37 27.61 -48.96
N LYS A 48 -8.01 28.20 -47.94
CA LYS A 48 -9.01 29.27 -48.13
C LYS A 48 -8.44 30.53 -48.78
N TRP A 49 -7.15 30.80 -48.64
CA TRP A 49 -6.53 32.07 -49.08
C TRP A 49 -5.81 31.99 -50.42
N ILE A 50 -5.61 30.81 -50.97
CA ILE A 50 -4.84 30.58 -52.20
C ILE A 50 -5.54 31.18 -53.43
N ILE A 51 -6.85 30.99 -53.54
CA ILE A 51 -7.64 31.55 -54.65
C ILE A 51 -7.66 33.09 -54.54
N PRO A 52 -7.97 33.71 -53.37
CA PRO A 52 -7.82 35.15 -53.18
C PRO A 52 -6.43 35.71 -53.53
N GLU A 53 -5.36 35.01 -53.17
CA GLU A 53 -3.97 35.41 -53.46
C GLU A 53 -3.69 35.44 -54.97
N LEU A 54 -4.10 34.41 -55.70
CA LEU A 54 -3.98 34.35 -57.16
C LEU A 54 -4.79 35.46 -57.85
N ILE A 55 -6.00 35.74 -57.35
CA ILE A 55 -6.84 36.83 -57.86
C ILE A 55 -6.16 38.18 -57.62
N ALA A 56 -5.65 38.43 -56.42
CA ALA A 56 -4.95 39.67 -56.08
C ALA A 56 -3.73 39.90 -57.00
N HIS A 57 -2.85 38.91 -57.14
CA HIS A 57 -1.72 38.99 -58.08
C HIS A 57 -2.17 39.22 -59.54
N GLY A 58 -3.24 38.56 -59.97
CA GLY A 58 -3.84 38.77 -61.29
C GLY A 58 -4.37 40.20 -61.48
N THR A 59 -5.08 40.74 -60.48
CA THR A 59 -5.58 42.13 -60.51
C THR A 59 -4.45 43.15 -60.54
N ASN A 60 -3.36 42.91 -59.80
CA ASN A 60 -2.19 43.77 -59.79
C ASN A 60 -1.51 43.84 -61.17
N ILE A 61 -1.41 42.70 -61.86
CA ILE A 61 -0.88 42.64 -63.23
C ILE A 61 -1.79 43.39 -64.20
N CYS A 62 -3.11 43.25 -64.09
CA CYS A 62 -4.06 44.02 -64.89
C CYS A 62 -3.92 45.54 -64.66
N LEU A 63 -3.75 45.97 -63.40
CA LEU A 63 -3.55 47.38 -63.05
C LEU A 63 -2.23 47.92 -63.60
N ILE A 64 -1.14 47.14 -63.51
CA ILE A 64 0.18 47.54 -64.04
C ILE A 64 0.15 47.62 -65.58
N LEU A 65 -0.56 46.73 -66.24
CA LEU A 65 -0.74 46.73 -67.71
C LEU A 65 -1.45 48.01 -68.19
N LEU A 66 -2.47 48.47 -67.45
CA LEU A 66 -3.16 49.74 -67.72
C LEU A 66 -2.26 50.97 -67.56
N THR A 67 -1.17 50.88 -66.78
CA THR A 67 -0.21 51.98 -66.59
C THR A 67 0.98 51.95 -67.56
N SER A 68 1.03 50.98 -68.48
CA SER A 68 2.09 50.80 -69.49
C SER A 68 3.53 50.72 -68.94
N ARG A 69 3.70 50.22 -67.71
CA ARG A 69 5.02 50.03 -67.07
C ARG A 69 5.58 48.64 -67.31
N TRP A 70 6.21 48.45 -68.46
CA TRP A 70 6.70 47.15 -68.95
C TRP A 70 7.67 46.43 -68.02
N PHE A 71 8.57 47.14 -67.33
CA PHE A 71 9.53 46.54 -66.40
C PHE A 71 8.85 45.91 -65.17
N LEU A 72 7.92 46.64 -64.54
CA LEU A 72 7.16 46.14 -63.39
C LEU A 72 6.20 45.01 -63.80
N LEU A 73 5.68 45.06 -65.03
CA LEU A 73 4.86 44.01 -65.60
C LEU A 73 5.65 42.70 -65.72
N ALA A 74 6.88 42.76 -66.23
CA ALA A 74 7.74 41.58 -66.41
C ALA A 74 8.05 40.86 -65.09
N ILE A 75 8.38 41.61 -64.02
CA ILE A 75 8.66 41.04 -62.69
C ILE A 75 7.42 40.37 -62.10
N ASN A 76 6.26 41.03 -62.16
CA ASN A 76 5.03 40.48 -61.61
C ASN A 76 4.50 39.28 -62.42
N LEU A 77 4.67 39.29 -63.74
CA LEU A 77 4.35 38.15 -64.60
C LEU A 77 5.19 36.92 -64.25
N ALA A 78 6.48 37.08 -63.96
CA ALA A 78 7.34 35.97 -63.53
C ALA A 78 6.83 35.35 -62.21
N MET A 79 6.40 36.18 -61.26
CA MET A 79 5.82 35.71 -59.99
C MET A 79 4.47 35.01 -60.18
N LEU A 80 3.56 35.58 -60.97
CA LEU A 80 2.27 34.93 -61.24
C LEU A 80 2.46 33.61 -61.99
N PHE A 81 3.37 33.56 -62.96
CA PHE A 81 3.70 32.33 -63.67
C PHE A 81 4.24 31.27 -62.72
N TYR A 82 5.13 31.65 -61.80
CA TYR A 82 5.63 30.74 -60.76
C TYR A 82 4.50 30.21 -59.86
N LEU A 83 3.59 31.08 -59.40
CA LEU A 83 2.45 30.67 -58.56
C LEU A 83 1.48 29.75 -59.31
N ILE A 84 1.18 30.03 -60.57
CA ILE A 84 0.33 29.19 -61.43
C ILE A 84 1.03 27.86 -61.73
N TYR A 85 2.32 27.87 -62.02
CA TYR A 85 3.13 26.68 -62.26
C TYR A 85 3.13 25.76 -61.03
N ASN A 86 3.40 26.32 -59.83
CA ASN A 86 3.32 25.58 -58.58
C ASN A 86 1.89 25.06 -58.34
N PHE A 87 0.87 25.89 -58.53
CA PHE A 87 -0.52 25.46 -58.38
C PHE A 87 -0.86 24.27 -59.29
N TYR A 88 -0.50 24.31 -60.58
CA TYR A 88 -0.81 23.24 -61.53
C TYR A 88 0.01 21.96 -61.31
N ILE A 89 1.26 22.06 -60.87
CA ILE A 89 2.13 20.89 -60.66
C ILE A 89 1.89 20.24 -59.30
N SER A 90 1.54 21.03 -58.29
CA SER A 90 1.20 20.54 -56.95
C SER A 90 -0.23 20.01 -56.84
N LEU A 91 -1.01 19.92 -57.92
CA LEU A 91 -2.34 19.27 -57.94
C LEU A 91 -2.23 17.80 -58.38
N PRO A 92 -2.36 16.79 -57.48
CA PRO A 92 -2.68 15.43 -57.87
C PRO A 92 -4.13 15.38 -58.39
N ARG A 93 -4.40 14.54 -59.39
CA ARG A 93 -5.72 14.41 -60.07
C ARG A 93 -6.93 14.03 -59.18
N SER A 94 -6.79 13.92 -57.86
CA SER A 94 -7.84 13.46 -56.95
C SER A 94 -8.11 14.34 -55.71
N SER A 95 -7.40 15.44 -55.49
CA SER A 95 -7.63 16.32 -54.33
C SER A 95 -7.84 17.78 -54.75
N MET A 96 -8.84 18.42 -54.15
CA MET A 96 -9.29 19.79 -54.46
C MET A 96 -8.48 20.90 -53.77
N CYS A 97 -7.40 20.55 -53.05
CA CYS A 97 -6.69 21.43 -52.12
C CYS A 97 -5.17 21.43 -52.36
N PHE A 98 -4.53 22.59 -52.26
CA PHE A 98 -3.09 22.79 -52.51
C PHE A 98 -2.20 22.35 -51.33
N TYR A 99 -2.67 22.52 -50.09
CA TYR A 99 -2.05 21.95 -48.90
C TYR A 99 -2.85 20.70 -48.45
N ASP A 100 -2.22 19.53 -48.46
CA ASP A 100 -2.81 18.27 -48.02
C ASP A 100 -2.36 17.93 -46.57
N PRO A 101 -3.30 17.71 -45.62
CA PRO A 101 -2.96 17.24 -44.28
C PRO A 101 -2.09 15.97 -44.25
N SER A 102 -2.19 15.15 -45.30
CA SER A 102 -1.45 13.89 -45.48
C SER A 102 0.06 14.13 -45.59
N GLU A 103 0.50 15.13 -46.38
CA GLU A 103 1.93 15.43 -46.60
C GLU A 103 2.60 15.98 -45.34
N ILE A 104 1.89 16.81 -44.58
CA ILE A 104 2.37 17.31 -43.27
C ILE A 104 2.52 16.16 -42.27
N HIS A 105 1.64 15.16 -42.36
CA HIS A 105 1.71 13.94 -41.55
C HIS A 105 2.92 13.06 -41.89
N VAL A 106 3.38 13.09 -43.15
CA VAL A 106 4.52 12.28 -43.63
C VAL A 106 5.83 12.76 -43.00
N ARG A 107 6.07 14.06 -42.80
CA ARG A 107 7.34 14.57 -42.23
C ARG A 107 7.67 14.07 -40.83
N VAL A 108 6.68 13.90 -39.94
CA VAL A 108 6.91 13.31 -38.61
C VAL A 108 7.12 11.79 -38.70
N PHE A 109 6.52 11.16 -39.71
CA PHE A 109 6.71 9.74 -39.99
C PHE A 109 8.05 9.43 -40.70
N GLU A 110 8.63 10.40 -41.42
CA GLU A 110 9.91 10.24 -42.13
C GLU A 110 11.04 9.85 -41.17
N THR A 111 11.10 10.43 -39.97
CA THR A 111 12.10 10.05 -38.95
C THR A 111 11.90 8.60 -38.50
N SER A 112 10.66 8.18 -38.22
CA SER A 112 10.37 6.79 -37.86
C SER A 112 10.62 5.81 -39.00
N ILE A 113 10.47 6.24 -40.27
CA ILE A 113 10.79 5.41 -41.43
C ILE A 113 12.31 5.20 -41.54
N LEU A 114 13.10 6.25 -41.31
CA LEU A 114 14.57 6.14 -41.30
C LEU A 114 15.04 5.17 -40.19
N GLU A 115 14.48 5.26 -38.99
CA GLU A 115 14.77 4.34 -37.88
C GLU A 115 14.50 2.87 -38.24
N LEU A 116 13.36 2.61 -38.85
CA LEU A 116 12.94 1.26 -39.20
C LEU A 116 13.70 0.72 -40.42
N ALA A 117 14.11 1.60 -41.35
CA ALA A 117 14.97 1.24 -42.47
C ALA A 117 16.35 0.76 -41.99
N VAL A 118 16.87 1.32 -40.91
CA VAL A 118 18.10 0.84 -40.25
C VAL A 118 17.93 -0.60 -39.77
N LEU A 119 16.78 -0.95 -39.18
CA LEU A 119 16.50 -2.33 -38.75
C LEU A 119 16.40 -3.32 -39.92
N GLU A 120 15.89 -2.86 -41.07
CA GLU A 120 15.83 -3.67 -42.30
C GLU A 120 17.22 -3.94 -42.87
N LYS A 121 18.05 -2.89 -42.91
CA LYS A 121 19.43 -2.93 -43.40
C LYS A 121 20.27 -3.95 -42.63
N TYR A 122 20.06 -4.06 -41.33
CA TYR A 122 20.78 -5.01 -40.46
C TYR A 122 20.09 -6.37 -40.33
N HIS A 123 19.05 -6.64 -41.14
CA HIS A 123 18.30 -7.91 -41.15
C HIS A 123 17.75 -8.34 -39.77
N LEU A 124 17.57 -7.38 -38.85
CA LEU A 124 16.97 -7.62 -37.53
C LEU A 124 15.48 -7.92 -37.64
N PHE A 125 14.83 -7.33 -38.64
CA PHE A 125 13.42 -7.48 -38.94
C PHE A 125 13.21 -7.72 -40.43
N LYS A 126 12.20 -8.53 -40.76
CA LYS A 126 11.77 -8.71 -42.15
C LYS A 126 10.97 -7.50 -42.61
N SER A 127 10.98 -7.21 -43.91
CA SER A 127 10.20 -6.13 -44.51
C SER A 127 8.70 -6.23 -44.21
N SER A 128 8.15 -7.45 -44.03
CA SER A 128 6.77 -7.66 -43.62
C SER A 128 6.50 -7.23 -42.17
N GLU A 129 7.43 -7.51 -41.25
CA GLU A 129 7.33 -7.10 -39.84
C GLU A 129 7.50 -5.58 -39.70
N ILE A 130 8.37 -4.98 -40.49
CA ILE A 130 8.53 -3.51 -40.49
C ILE A 130 7.25 -2.83 -40.95
N LYS A 131 6.57 -3.38 -41.97
CA LYS A 131 5.26 -2.87 -42.41
C LYS A 131 4.19 -2.98 -41.31
N THR A 132 4.19 -4.05 -40.52
CA THR A 132 3.23 -4.17 -39.40
C THR A 132 3.57 -3.18 -38.28
N ILE A 133 4.86 -3.01 -37.94
CA ILE A 133 5.32 -2.01 -36.95
C ILE A 133 4.96 -0.60 -37.41
N LEU A 134 5.19 -0.25 -38.68
CA LEU A 134 4.79 1.02 -39.29
C LEU A 134 3.27 1.22 -39.25
N GLY A 135 2.49 0.18 -39.54
CA GLY A 135 1.03 0.20 -39.40
C GLY A 135 0.61 0.54 -37.97
N LYS A 136 1.19 -0.14 -36.98
CA LYS A 136 0.90 0.10 -35.56
C LYS A 136 1.32 1.48 -35.08
N ARG A 137 2.52 1.97 -35.43
CA ARG A 137 2.95 3.34 -35.13
C ARG A 137 1.98 4.37 -35.74
N ARG A 138 1.50 4.16 -36.97
CA ARG A 138 0.46 5.00 -37.60
C ARG A 138 -0.85 5.02 -36.82
N GLU A 139 -1.32 3.87 -36.36
CA GLU A 139 -2.53 3.80 -35.52
C GLU A 139 -2.36 4.58 -34.21
N PHE A 140 -1.21 4.48 -33.55
CA PHE A 140 -0.93 5.23 -32.32
C PHE A 140 -0.83 6.73 -32.56
N GLU A 141 -0.07 7.17 -33.55
CA GLU A 141 0.06 8.59 -33.93
C GLU A 141 -1.29 9.21 -34.30
N TYR A 142 -2.12 8.47 -35.04
CA TYR A 142 -3.49 8.91 -35.34
C TYR A 142 -4.32 9.10 -34.06
N ARG A 143 -4.22 8.17 -33.10
CA ARG A 143 -4.93 8.28 -31.81
C ARG A 143 -4.44 9.47 -30.99
N LEU A 144 -3.13 9.74 -30.96
CA LEU A 144 -2.55 10.87 -30.24
C LEU A 144 -2.97 12.23 -30.79
N ARG A 145 -3.26 12.31 -32.09
CA ARG A 145 -3.67 13.53 -32.80
C ARG A 145 -5.18 13.76 -32.83
N LYS A 146 -5.97 12.86 -32.23
CA LYS A 146 -7.41 13.10 -32.01
C LYS A 146 -7.62 14.36 -31.17
N VAL A 147 -8.74 15.04 -31.42
CA VAL A 147 -9.13 16.28 -30.69
C VAL A 147 -9.22 16.01 -29.19
N ASN A 148 -9.85 14.90 -28.81
CA ASN A 148 -9.91 14.43 -27.43
C ASN A 148 -8.79 13.44 -27.19
N LYS A 149 -7.81 13.85 -26.38
CA LYS A 149 -6.61 13.07 -26.06
C LYS A 149 -6.84 12.32 -24.74
N ASN A 150 -6.88 10.99 -24.80
CA ASN A 150 -7.01 10.13 -23.62
C ASN A 150 -5.64 9.71 -23.12
N LYS A 151 -5.42 9.75 -21.80
CA LYS A 151 -4.15 9.30 -21.17
C LYS A 151 -3.80 7.86 -21.55
N ASP A 152 -4.80 6.99 -21.64
CA ASP A 152 -4.58 5.56 -21.92
C ASP A 152 -3.98 5.32 -23.30
N ASP A 153 -4.28 6.16 -24.29
CA ASP A 153 -3.68 6.03 -25.63
C ASP A 153 -2.16 6.28 -25.59
N PHE A 154 -1.69 7.21 -24.75
CA PHE A 154 -0.26 7.47 -24.56
C PHE A 154 0.41 6.33 -23.80
N LEU A 155 -0.22 5.82 -22.75
CA LEU A 155 0.32 4.69 -21.99
C LEU A 155 0.41 3.43 -22.83
N GLN A 156 -0.60 3.15 -23.66
CA GLN A 156 -0.56 2.03 -24.60
C GLN A 156 0.55 2.21 -25.64
N TYR A 157 0.76 3.44 -26.13
CA TYR A 157 1.81 3.69 -27.10
C TYR A 157 3.20 3.54 -26.48
N LEU A 158 3.42 4.09 -25.28
CA LEU A 158 4.65 3.91 -24.51
C LEU A 158 4.94 2.44 -24.22
N ALA A 159 3.93 1.69 -23.77
CA ALA A 159 4.07 0.25 -23.52
C ALA A 159 4.44 -0.53 -24.79
N TYR A 160 3.85 -0.16 -25.93
CA TYR A 160 4.21 -0.74 -27.23
C TYR A 160 5.67 -0.44 -27.60
N GLU A 161 6.11 0.81 -27.54
CA GLU A 161 7.49 1.18 -27.89
C GLU A 161 8.53 0.58 -26.93
N GLU A 162 8.23 0.49 -25.63
CA GLU A 162 9.09 -0.21 -24.68
C GLU A 162 9.18 -1.71 -24.98
N SER A 163 8.08 -2.34 -25.38
CA SER A 163 8.07 -3.75 -25.79
C SER A 163 8.87 -3.96 -27.08
N LEU A 164 8.79 -3.01 -28.02
CA LEU A 164 9.56 -3.02 -29.26
C LEU A 164 11.06 -2.89 -28.97
N LEU A 165 11.47 -1.96 -28.10
CA LEU A 165 12.86 -1.81 -27.69
C LEU A 165 13.40 -3.09 -27.02
N LYS A 166 12.60 -3.74 -26.17
CA LYS A 166 12.97 -5.05 -25.57
C LYS A 166 13.14 -6.13 -26.63
N LEU A 167 12.25 -6.18 -27.63
CA LEU A 167 12.35 -7.14 -28.73
C LEU A 167 13.60 -6.90 -29.58
N ILE A 168 13.91 -5.64 -29.90
CA ILE A 168 15.12 -5.24 -30.62
C ILE A 168 16.35 -5.75 -29.88
N ARG A 169 16.44 -5.50 -28.56
CA ARG A 169 17.55 -5.99 -27.71
C ARG A 169 17.75 -7.49 -27.81
N VAL A 170 16.68 -8.26 -27.62
CA VAL A 170 16.74 -9.73 -27.68
C VAL A 170 17.16 -10.23 -29.07
N ARG A 171 16.76 -9.54 -30.15
CA ARG A 171 17.16 -9.92 -31.51
C ARG A 171 18.61 -9.55 -31.80
N CYS A 172 19.08 -8.39 -31.34
CA CYS A 172 20.49 -8.01 -31.43
C CYS A 172 21.39 -9.04 -30.71
N ASP A 173 20.98 -9.49 -29.51
CA ASP A 173 21.75 -10.47 -28.74
C ASP A 173 21.79 -11.86 -29.41
N LYS A 174 20.76 -12.22 -30.19
CA LYS A 174 20.69 -13.51 -30.91
C LYS A 174 21.44 -13.54 -32.23
N LEU A 175 21.58 -12.40 -32.88
CA LEU A 175 22.14 -12.29 -34.24
C LEU A 175 23.62 -11.89 -34.23
N GLU A 176 24.23 -11.68 -33.06
CA GLU A 176 25.64 -11.28 -32.87
C GLU A 176 26.11 -10.24 -33.91
N VAL A 177 25.29 -9.19 -34.09
CA VAL A 177 25.55 -8.16 -35.10
C VAL A 177 26.80 -7.36 -34.72
N GLU A 178 27.81 -7.28 -35.61
CA GLU A 178 29.08 -6.53 -35.44
C GLU A 178 28.94 -5.00 -35.41
N VAL A 179 27.72 -4.47 -35.31
CA VAL A 179 27.43 -3.03 -35.37
C VAL A 179 27.33 -2.47 -33.96
N ASP A 180 27.65 -1.18 -33.80
CA ASP A 180 27.41 -0.44 -32.57
C ASP A 180 25.92 -0.48 -32.20
N ARG A 181 25.54 -1.47 -31.38
CA ARG A 181 24.23 -1.65 -30.72
C ARG A 181 23.66 -0.32 -30.21
N TYR A 182 24.55 0.55 -29.73
CA TYR A 182 24.22 1.86 -29.22
C TYR A 182 23.56 2.78 -30.25
N GLU A 183 23.97 2.76 -31.52
CA GLU A 183 23.41 3.66 -32.54
C GLU A 183 21.95 3.31 -32.85
N ILE A 184 21.67 2.02 -33.00
CA ILE A 184 20.30 1.52 -33.24
C ILE A 184 19.44 1.81 -32.01
N GLU A 185 19.90 1.41 -30.81
CA GLU A 185 19.12 1.63 -29.59
C GLU A 185 18.89 3.11 -29.28
N TYR A 186 19.86 3.98 -29.57
CA TYR A 186 19.77 5.41 -29.30
C TYR A 186 18.58 6.05 -30.00
N SER A 187 18.31 5.74 -31.27
CA SER A 187 17.18 6.35 -31.97
C SER A 187 15.83 5.96 -31.37
N PHE A 188 15.65 4.69 -30.99
CA PHE A 188 14.42 4.25 -30.33
C PHE A 188 14.28 4.82 -28.93
N ILE A 189 15.38 4.95 -28.17
CA ILE A 189 15.37 5.61 -26.86
C ILE A 189 15.01 7.09 -27.02
N GLU A 190 15.54 7.77 -28.03
CA GLU A 190 15.22 9.17 -28.31
C GLU A 190 13.76 9.36 -28.73
N HIS A 191 13.21 8.44 -29.53
CA HIS A 191 11.78 8.42 -29.87
C HIS A 191 10.90 8.25 -28.63
N ILE A 192 11.21 7.27 -27.77
CA ILE A 192 10.46 7.05 -26.52
C ILE A 192 10.58 8.26 -25.59
N LYS A 193 11.75 8.91 -25.51
CA LYS A 193 11.92 10.15 -24.74
C LYS A 193 11.04 11.27 -25.25
N LYS A 194 11.02 11.52 -26.57
CA LYS A 194 10.13 12.52 -27.18
C LYS A 194 8.66 12.24 -26.88
N LEU A 195 8.27 10.96 -26.92
CA LEU A 195 6.92 10.54 -26.57
C LEU A 195 6.60 10.79 -25.08
N PHE A 196 7.51 10.50 -24.17
CA PHE A 196 7.35 10.85 -22.74
C PHE A 196 7.26 12.37 -22.53
N GLU A 197 8.11 13.15 -23.19
CA GLU A 197 8.09 14.62 -23.10
C GLU A 197 6.77 15.20 -23.62
N PHE A 198 6.26 14.69 -24.75
CA PHE A 198 4.95 15.04 -25.28
C PHE A 198 3.82 14.69 -24.28
N THR A 199 3.88 13.49 -23.69
CA THR A 199 2.90 13.02 -22.70
C THR A 199 2.89 13.91 -21.46
N ILE A 200 4.07 14.23 -20.94
CA ILE A 200 4.25 15.05 -19.74
C ILE A 200 3.79 16.49 -19.97
N ASN A 201 4.11 17.06 -21.14
CA ASN A 201 3.68 18.41 -21.49
C ASN A 201 2.15 18.52 -21.54
N LYS A 202 1.45 17.45 -21.91
CA LYS A 202 -0.01 17.40 -21.92
C LYS A 202 -0.62 17.10 -20.55
N PHE A 203 -0.08 16.12 -19.81
CA PHE A 203 -0.61 15.64 -18.53
C PHE A 203 0.29 16.00 -17.34
N LYS A 204 0.64 17.29 -17.22
CA LYS A 204 1.58 17.79 -16.21
C LYS A 204 1.19 17.43 -14.78
N SER A 205 -0.11 17.34 -14.48
CA SER A 205 -0.64 17.07 -13.14
C SER A 205 -0.43 15.64 -12.64
N ASP A 206 -0.14 14.69 -13.52
CA ASP A 206 -0.10 13.28 -13.15
C ASP A 206 1.32 12.80 -12.78
N ILE A 207 1.57 12.72 -11.48
CA ILE A 207 2.84 12.27 -10.88
C ILE A 207 3.24 10.87 -11.38
N SER A 208 2.29 9.97 -11.65
CA SER A 208 2.60 8.59 -12.05
C SER A 208 3.32 8.54 -13.40
N ILE A 209 2.95 9.43 -14.34
CA ILE A 209 3.61 9.51 -15.65
C ILE A 209 5.05 9.99 -15.49
N TRP A 210 5.27 11.01 -14.65
CA TRP A 210 6.62 11.49 -14.35
C TRP A 210 7.50 10.38 -13.74
N LEU A 211 6.96 9.60 -12.81
CA LEU A 211 7.69 8.48 -12.21
C LEU A 211 8.01 7.39 -13.23
N SER A 212 7.06 7.03 -14.11
CA SER A 212 7.32 6.08 -15.19
C SER A 212 8.42 6.55 -16.14
N TYR A 213 8.48 7.86 -16.42
CA TYR A 213 9.54 8.43 -17.22
C TYR A 213 10.89 8.38 -16.50
N VAL A 214 10.93 8.70 -15.21
CA VAL A 214 12.12 8.56 -14.39
C VAL A 214 12.62 7.11 -14.39
N ASP A 215 11.74 6.13 -14.21
CA ASP A 215 12.11 4.71 -14.19
C ASP A 215 12.64 4.26 -15.55
N PHE A 216 12.02 4.69 -16.65
CA PHE A 216 12.52 4.44 -18.00
C PHE A 216 13.94 4.99 -18.17
N VAL A 217 14.18 6.26 -17.84
CA VAL A 217 15.48 6.91 -18.01
C VAL A 217 16.55 6.31 -17.09
N LYS A 218 16.18 5.91 -15.87
CA LYS A 218 17.05 5.15 -14.96
C LYS A 218 17.47 3.81 -15.56
N ASN A 219 16.55 3.07 -16.16
CA ASN A 219 16.85 1.81 -16.83
C ASN A 219 17.82 2.00 -18.01
N GLN A 220 17.82 3.17 -18.65
CA GLN A 220 18.78 3.53 -19.70
C GLN A 220 20.11 4.08 -19.16
N LYS A 221 20.30 4.16 -17.82
CA LYS A 221 21.50 4.72 -17.15
C LYS A 221 21.78 6.20 -17.48
N MET A 222 20.78 6.95 -17.94
CA MET A 222 20.91 8.37 -18.29
C MET A 222 20.66 9.28 -17.07
N TYR A 223 21.55 9.21 -16.08
CA TYR A 223 21.30 9.84 -14.77
C TYR A 223 21.18 11.37 -14.79
N ASP A 224 21.86 12.06 -15.71
CA ASP A 224 21.76 13.53 -15.80
C ASP A 224 20.37 14.01 -16.20
N LEU A 225 19.70 13.26 -17.08
CA LEU A 225 18.34 13.56 -17.49
C LEU A 225 17.35 13.32 -16.34
N VAL A 226 17.57 12.29 -15.52
CA VAL A 226 16.74 12.03 -14.33
C VAL A 226 16.77 13.22 -13.38
N SER A 227 17.94 13.83 -13.15
CA SER A 227 18.05 15.05 -12.33
C SER A 227 17.20 16.19 -12.87
N ILE A 228 17.20 16.38 -14.20
CA ILE A 228 16.41 17.42 -14.87
C ILE A 228 14.90 17.11 -14.76
N ILE A 229 14.51 15.85 -14.91
CA ILE A 229 13.11 15.42 -14.80
C ILE A 229 12.60 15.66 -13.39
N TYR A 230 13.33 15.25 -12.35
CA TYR A 230 12.94 15.54 -10.96
C TYR A 230 12.85 17.05 -10.70
N PHE A 231 13.79 17.84 -11.22
CA PHE A 231 13.74 19.28 -11.08
C PHE A 231 12.48 19.89 -11.72
N ARG A 232 12.16 19.51 -12.97
CA ARG A 232 10.92 19.93 -13.65
C ARG A 232 9.67 19.46 -12.93
N MET A 233 9.69 18.22 -12.43
CA MET A 233 8.60 17.63 -11.67
C MET A 233 8.34 18.40 -10.38
N LEU A 234 9.38 18.78 -9.62
CA LEU A 234 9.27 19.53 -8.36
C LEU A 234 8.76 20.97 -8.55
N GLN A 235 9.03 21.59 -9.70
CA GLN A 235 8.48 22.90 -10.04
C GLN A 235 6.95 22.88 -10.13
N ILE A 236 6.37 21.74 -10.52
CA ILE A 236 4.92 21.55 -10.65
C ILE A 236 4.34 20.93 -9.37
N HIS A 237 5.02 19.90 -8.83
CA HIS A 237 4.58 19.07 -7.72
C HIS A 237 5.47 19.28 -6.50
N ASN A 238 5.15 20.28 -5.68
CA ASN A 238 5.93 20.58 -4.47
C ASN A 238 5.50 19.70 -3.26
N LYS A 239 5.70 18.38 -3.33
CA LYS A 239 5.39 17.44 -2.24
C LYS A 239 6.65 17.04 -1.44
N PRO A 240 6.60 16.96 -0.09
CA PRO A 240 7.76 16.61 0.75
C PRO A 240 8.49 15.31 0.35
N TRP A 241 7.74 14.25 0.06
CA TRP A 241 8.32 12.94 -0.26
C TRP A 241 9.06 12.92 -1.61
N LEU A 242 8.65 13.75 -2.58
CA LEU A 242 9.35 13.87 -3.88
C LEU A 242 10.74 14.47 -3.71
N TRP A 243 10.90 15.45 -2.83
CA TRP A 243 12.22 16.01 -2.48
C TRP A 243 13.15 14.94 -1.91
N ILE A 244 12.62 14.10 -1.00
CA ILE A 244 13.37 12.99 -0.38
C ILE A 244 13.79 11.99 -1.45
N GLN A 245 12.88 11.61 -2.35
CA GLN A 245 13.18 10.68 -3.44
C GLN A 245 14.23 11.24 -4.40
N TYR A 246 14.16 12.52 -4.75
CA TYR A 246 15.15 13.16 -5.60
C TYR A 246 16.54 13.21 -4.94
N ALA A 247 16.62 13.61 -3.67
CA ALA A 247 17.87 13.63 -2.93
C ALA A 247 18.46 12.22 -2.74
N LYS A 248 17.61 11.21 -2.51
CA LYS A 248 18.02 9.80 -2.43
C LYS A 248 18.65 9.32 -3.73
N PHE A 249 18.01 9.60 -4.87
CA PHE A 249 18.54 9.27 -6.19
C PHE A 249 19.93 9.89 -6.43
N GLU A 250 20.10 11.18 -6.15
CA GLU A 250 21.38 11.89 -6.30
C GLU A 250 22.50 11.31 -5.42
N PHE A 251 22.14 10.84 -4.22
CA PHE A 251 23.10 10.27 -3.28
C PHE A 251 23.50 8.82 -3.59
N GLU A 252 22.52 7.96 -3.90
CA GLU A 252 22.71 6.53 -4.10
C GLU A 252 23.20 6.20 -5.51
N GLU A 253 22.57 6.75 -6.55
CA GLU A 253 22.84 6.40 -7.95
C GLU A 253 23.93 7.30 -8.55
N LYS A 254 23.78 8.63 -8.45
CA LYS A 254 24.78 9.59 -9.01
C LYS A 254 26.03 9.75 -8.14
N ALA A 255 25.98 9.30 -6.88
CA ALA A 255 27.02 9.49 -5.87
C ALA A 255 27.40 10.95 -5.58
N SER A 256 26.52 11.91 -5.91
CA SER A 256 26.74 13.34 -5.70
C SER A 256 26.14 13.81 -4.38
N SER A 257 26.93 13.72 -3.30
CA SER A 257 26.46 14.10 -1.96
C SER A 257 26.22 15.61 -1.81
N GLN A 258 26.93 16.45 -2.57
CA GLN A 258 26.76 17.90 -2.48
C GLN A 258 25.44 18.38 -3.11
N THR A 259 25.04 17.82 -4.25
CA THR A 259 23.75 18.13 -4.89
C THR A 259 22.61 17.64 -4.02
N ALA A 260 22.68 16.40 -3.52
CA ALA A 260 21.71 15.84 -2.58
C ALA A 260 21.52 16.73 -1.34
N ARG A 261 22.61 17.25 -0.74
CA ARG A 261 22.54 18.20 0.38
C ARG A 261 21.84 19.51 -0.01
N LYS A 262 22.20 20.10 -1.16
CA LYS A 262 21.54 21.31 -1.67
C LYS A 262 20.04 21.10 -1.87
N ILE A 263 19.63 19.92 -2.36
CA ILE A 263 18.23 19.56 -2.56
C ILE A 263 17.51 19.43 -1.23
N MET A 264 18.09 18.75 -0.24
CA MET A 264 17.49 18.64 1.10
C MET A 264 17.36 20.01 1.79
N LEU A 265 18.36 20.89 1.68
CA LEU A 265 18.27 22.24 2.21
C LEU A 265 17.16 23.07 1.54
N LYS A 266 16.99 22.93 0.22
CA LYS A 266 15.85 23.54 -0.50
C LYS A 266 14.52 22.94 -0.02
N ALA A 267 14.46 21.62 0.17
CA ALA A 267 13.26 20.95 0.68
C ALA A 267 12.82 21.52 2.04
N ILE A 268 13.78 21.77 2.94
CA ILE A 268 13.53 22.40 4.25
C ILE A 268 13.07 23.85 4.11
N SER A 269 13.58 24.59 3.13
CA SER A 269 13.10 25.96 2.89
C SER A 269 11.65 26.01 2.40
N PHE A 270 11.23 25.02 1.60
CA PHE A 270 9.84 24.93 1.11
C PHE A 270 8.88 24.31 2.13
N HIS A 271 9.35 23.33 2.90
CA HIS A 271 8.53 22.54 3.84
C HIS A 271 9.16 22.53 5.24
N PRO A 272 9.23 23.70 5.92
CA PRO A 272 9.94 23.84 7.19
C PRO A 272 9.33 23.02 8.34
N GLU A 273 8.03 22.75 8.30
CA GLU A 273 7.27 22.05 9.34
C GLU A 273 7.29 20.52 9.19
N SER A 274 7.74 20.02 8.04
CA SER A 274 7.70 18.58 7.74
C SER A 274 8.77 17.83 8.53
N LYS A 275 8.33 17.16 9.60
CA LYS A 275 9.16 16.26 10.43
C LYS A 275 9.91 15.22 9.59
N VAL A 276 9.27 14.67 8.57
CA VAL A 276 9.86 13.60 7.73
C VAL A 276 11.10 14.08 6.99
N ILE A 277 11.10 15.32 6.48
CA ILE A 277 12.25 15.89 5.78
C ILE A 277 13.43 16.07 6.74
N TRP A 278 13.19 16.57 7.94
CA TRP A 278 14.23 16.74 8.95
C TRP A 278 14.89 15.41 9.34
N LEU A 279 14.08 14.36 9.54
CA LEU A 279 14.57 13.01 9.85
C LEU A 279 15.38 12.41 8.70
N GLU A 280 14.89 12.52 7.46
CA GLU A 280 15.62 12.01 6.30
C GLU A 280 16.87 12.84 5.99
N TYR A 281 16.87 14.14 6.24
CA TYR A 281 18.08 14.96 6.08
C TYR A 281 19.15 14.61 7.13
N PHE A 282 18.75 14.41 8.39
CA PHE A 282 19.63 13.94 9.45
C PHE A 282 20.23 12.57 9.11
N LYS A 283 19.38 11.63 8.68
CA LYS A 283 19.80 10.30 8.23
C LYS A 283 20.74 10.36 7.02
N PHE A 284 20.50 11.26 6.07
CA PHE A 284 21.37 11.50 4.93
C PHE A 284 22.77 11.96 5.37
N GLU A 285 22.86 12.90 6.31
CA GLU A 285 24.17 13.35 6.82
C GLU A 285 24.91 12.21 7.53
N LEU A 286 24.22 11.38 8.32
CA LEU A 286 24.82 10.20 8.95
C LEU A 286 25.27 9.15 7.93
N LEU A 287 24.48 8.90 6.87
CA LEU A 287 24.85 8.01 5.76
C LEU A 287 26.11 8.52 5.04
N TYR A 288 26.21 9.84 4.84
CA TYR A 288 27.38 10.46 4.25
C TYR A 288 28.62 10.27 5.13
N CYS A 289 28.51 10.52 6.45
CA CYS A 289 29.58 10.25 7.41
C CYS A 289 30.01 8.77 7.38
N ALA A 290 29.06 7.84 7.45
CA ALA A 290 29.34 6.40 7.40
C ALA A 290 30.02 5.98 6.09
N LYS A 291 29.62 6.55 4.94
CA LYS A 291 30.24 6.30 3.64
C LYS A 291 31.69 6.80 3.59
N ILE A 292 31.97 7.98 4.14
CA ILE A 292 33.33 8.50 4.28
C ILE A 292 34.15 7.57 5.18
N ARG A 293 33.63 7.18 6.34
CA ARG A 293 34.33 6.29 7.28
C ARG A 293 34.65 4.93 6.66
N LYS A 294 33.71 4.32 5.93
CA LYS A 294 33.94 3.04 5.22
C LYS A 294 35.01 3.18 4.14
N ARG A 295 34.98 4.25 3.34
CA ARG A 295 36.02 4.53 2.34
C ARG A 295 37.38 4.71 3.00
N PHE A 296 37.43 5.40 4.13
CA PHE A 296 38.66 5.59 4.88
C PHE A 296 39.19 4.29 5.49
N LYS A 297 38.32 3.46 6.09
CA LYS A 297 38.70 2.12 6.60
C LYS A 297 39.25 1.23 5.50
N LEU A 298 38.75 1.36 4.27
CA LEU A 298 39.31 0.67 3.11
C LEU A 298 40.68 1.25 2.72
N PHE A 299 40.82 2.58 2.66
CA PHE A 299 42.10 3.23 2.37
C PHE A 299 43.20 2.82 3.37
N LEU A 300 42.87 2.81 4.66
CA LEU A 300 43.78 2.41 5.74
C LEU A 300 44.34 0.99 5.57
N LYS A 301 43.55 0.05 5.02
CA LYS A 301 44.03 -1.32 4.77
C LYS A 301 45.13 -1.40 3.71
N PHE A 302 45.28 -0.36 2.89
CA PHE A 302 46.25 -0.32 1.79
C PHE A 302 47.40 0.68 2.03
N SER A 303 47.46 1.34 3.19
CA SER A 303 48.45 2.39 3.51
C SER A 303 49.40 1.99 4.64
N ASP A 304 50.67 2.43 4.58
CA ASP A 304 51.70 2.14 5.59
C ASP A 304 51.38 2.72 6.98
N GLU A 305 51.72 1.99 8.05
CA GLU A 305 51.38 2.30 9.45
C GLU A 305 51.74 3.73 9.90
N LYS A 306 52.84 4.32 9.41
CA LYS A 306 53.24 5.70 9.75
C LYS A 306 52.33 6.77 9.13
N SER A 307 51.79 6.50 7.94
CA SER A 307 50.82 7.41 7.30
C SER A 307 49.44 7.31 7.94
N THR A 308 49.12 6.19 8.60
CA THR A 308 47.82 5.98 9.26
C THR A 308 47.64 6.81 10.53
N THR A 309 48.71 7.03 11.31
CA THR A 309 48.67 7.72 12.60
C THR A 309 48.49 9.23 12.44
N GLU A 310 49.28 9.87 11.58
CA GLU A 310 49.17 11.32 11.31
C GLU A 310 47.81 11.71 10.68
N TRP A 311 47.24 10.85 9.82
CA TRP A 311 45.96 11.12 9.19
C TRP A 311 44.77 10.86 10.10
N SER A 312 44.86 9.85 10.99
CA SER A 312 43.85 9.55 12.02
C SER A 312 43.66 10.73 12.99
N ASP A 313 44.74 11.39 13.39
CA ASP A 313 44.69 12.54 14.30
C ASP A 313 44.11 13.80 13.65
N LYS A 314 44.27 13.94 12.33
CA LYS A 314 43.68 15.04 11.57
C LYS A 314 42.18 14.82 11.32
N GLN A 315 41.77 13.58 11.06
CA GLN A 315 40.37 13.22 10.80
C GLN A 315 39.50 13.11 12.06
N SER A 316 40.04 12.71 13.21
CA SER A 316 39.29 12.72 14.48
C SER A 316 38.83 14.15 14.87
N LYS A 317 39.52 15.17 14.35
CA LYS A 317 39.18 16.59 14.48
C LYS A 317 38.28 17.10 13.34
N ASP A 318 38.06 16.33 12.28
CA ASP A 318 37.23 16.76 11.15
C ASP A 318 35.76 16.85 11.56
N ASN A 319 35.21 18.06 11.46
CA ASN A 319 33.82 18.35 11.82
C ASN A 319 32.79 17.50 11.05
N ILE A 320 33.13 17.08 9.83
CA ILE A 320 32.31 16.20 8.99
C ILE A 320 32.38 14.76 9.49
N TRP A 321 33.56 14.31 9.93
CA TRP A 321 33.78 12.96 10.44
C TRP A 321 32.92 12.70 11.68
N ASN A 322 32.84 13.68 12.57
CA ASN A 322 32.13 13.59 13.84
C ASN A 322 30.61 13.81 13.73
N GLY A 323 30.09 14.01 12.52
CA GLY A 323 28.65 14.22 12.30
C GLY A 323 28.12 15.56 12.85
N LYS A 324 28.97 16.59 12.99
CA LYS A 324 28.53 17.90 13.51
C LYS A 324 27.46 18.55 12.63
N LEU A 325 27.46 18.28 11.32
CA LEU A 325 26.38 18.70 10.42
C LEU A 325 25.04 18.08 10.82
N ALA A 326 25.02 16.78 11.12
CA ALA A 326 23.82 16.10 11.61
C ALA A 326 23.32 16.74 12.93
N LEU A 327 24.24 17.13 13.82
CA LEU A 327 23.87 17.86 15.04
C LEU A 327 23.27 19.25 14.77
N ILE A 328 23.80 19.99 13.80
CA ILE A 328 23.23 21.27 13.40
C ILE A 328 21.81 21.07 12.86
N VAL A 329 21.60 20.05 12.03
CA VAL A 329 20.28 19.68 11.50
C VAL A 329 19.31 19.37 12.64
N TYR A 330 19.73 18.52 13.58
CA TYR A 330 18.95 18.18 14.77
C TYR A 330 18.56 19.42 15.59
N ARG A 331 19.52 20.30 15.90
CA ARG A 331 19.27 21.54 16.67
C ARG A 331 18.26 22.44 15.97
N HIS A 332 18.37 22.60 14.65
CA HIS A 332 17.39 23.38 13.88
C HIS A 332 16.01 22.71 13.84
N ALA A 333 15.95 21.38 13.77
CA ALA A 333 14.71 20.62 13.77
C ALA A 333 13.97 20.74 15.10
N ILE A 334 14.65 20.56 16.24
CA ILE A 334 14.02 20.65 17.57
C ILE A 334 13.63 22.08 17.93
N ASN A 335 14.47 23.08 17.60
CA ASN A 335 14.11 24.47 17.85
C ASN A 335 12.83 24.90 17.11
N ARG A 336 12.42 24.19 16.05
CA ARG A 336 11.14 24.39 15.38
C ARG A 336 10.03 23.50 15.93
N ASN A 337 10.35 22.25 16.24
CA ASN A 337 9.39 21.24 16.70
C ASN A 337 9.84 20.64 18.04
N ASP A 338 9.43 21.24 19.15
CA ASP A 338 9.85 20.87 20.51
C ASP A 338 9.04 19.70 21.09
N GLN A 339 8.83 18.64 20.30
CA GLN A 339 8.09 17.45 20.71
C GLN A 339 9.06 16.30 21.02
N PHE A 340 8.89 15.66 22.18
CA PHE A 340 9.72 14.54 22.61
C PHE A 340 9.71 13.38 21.60
N ASP A 341 8.53 12.95 21.14
CA ASP A 341 8.41 11.84 20.18
C ASP A 341 9.20 12.11 18.89
N PHE A 342 9.22 13.37 18.45
CA PHE A 342 9.97 13.78 17.28
C PHE A 342 11.48 13.69 17.55
N ALA A 343 11.94 14.16 18.72
CA ALA A 343 13.33 14.07 19.12
C ALA A 343 13.81 12.62 19.31
N ALA A 344 12.97 11.75 19.87
CA ALA A 344 13.24 10.33 20.07
C ALA A 344 13.58 9.62 18.75
N ASN A 345 12.88 9.98 17.66
CA ASN A 345 13.16 9.42 16.33
C ASN A 345 14.61 9.66 15.86
N PHE A 346 15.27 10.74 16.28
CA PHE A 346 16.68 10.96 15.91
C PHE A 346 17.61 9.95 16.57
N ILE A 347 17.32 9.56 17.82
CA ILE A 347 18.07 8.52 18.53
C ILE A 347 17.82 7.16 17.88
N ASP A 348 16.57 6.87 17.51
CA ASP A 348 16.23 5.65 16.76
C ASP A 348 16.92 5.56 15.41
N ILE A 349 17.08 6.68 14.71
CA ILE A 349 17.87 6.75 13.48
C ILE A 349 19.33 6.43 13.81
N CYS A 350 19.92 7.08 14.82
CA CYS A 350 21.28 6.80 15.26
C CYS A 350 21.48 5.32 15.66
N ASN A 351 20.47 4.67 16.25
CA ASN A 351 20.48 3.26 16.64
C ASN A 351 20.69 2.30 15.45
N ARG A 352 20.37 2.73 14.23
CA ARG A 352 20.52 1.91 13.00
C ARG A 352 21.91 1.96 12.38
N PHE A 353 22.74 2.92 12.75
CA PHE A 353 24.10 3.07 12.22
C PHE A 353 25.15 2.43 13.13
N ASP A 354 26.39 2.31 12.61
CA ASP A 354 27.54 1.85 13.38
C ASP A 354 27.74 2.74 14.61
N TYR A 355 28.28 2.20 15.71
CA TYR A 355 28.46 2.92 16.96
C TYR A 355 29.48 4.08 16.83
N GLU A 356 30.61 3.86 16.16
CA GLU A 356 31.72 4.84 16.03
C GLU A 356 31.29 6.13 15.32
N THR A 357 30.79 6.01 14.09
CA THR A 357 29.40 6.37 13.82
C THR A 357 28.80 7.58 14.52
N THR A 358 28.04 7.24 15.53
CA THR A 358 26.96 8.02 16.12
C THR A 358 27.23 8.37 17.57
N LYS A 359 28.28 7.83 18.20
CA LYS A 359 28.60 8.03 19.64
C LYS A 359 28.57 9.51 20.04
N GLU A 360 29.31 10.38 19.36
CA GLU A 360 29.38 11.81 19.67
C GLU A 360 28.05 12.54 19.42
N VAL A 361 27.37 12.17 18.32
CA VAL A 361 26.07 12.74 17.94
C VAL A 361 24.99 12.35 18.95
N LYS A 362 24.95 11.07 19.35
CA LYS A 362 24.00 10.56 20.35
C LYS A 362 24.23 11.21 21.71
N GLN A 363 25.48 11.29 22.16
CA GLN A 363 25.78 11.89 23.47
C GLN A 363 25.28 13.33 23.53
N SER A 364 25.59 14.13 22.51
CA SER A 364 25.15 15.53 22.47
C SER A 364 23.64 15.71 22.26
N ILE A 365 22.96 14.79 21.56
CA ILE A 365 21.49 14.74 21.50
C ILE A 365 20.91 14.44 22.88
N ILE A 366 21.43 13.42 23.58
CA ILE A 366 20.96 13.06 24.93
C ILE A 366 21.18 14.21 25.92
N ASP A 367 22.32 14.89 25.86
CA ASP A 367 22.60 16.05 26.71
C ASP A 367 21.59 17.20 26.46
N ASP A 368 21.24 17.47 25.20
CA ASP A 368 20.20 18.46 24.86
C ASP A 368 18.80 18.00 25.31
N LEU A 369 18.46 16.72 25.16
CA LEU A 369 17.19 16.18 25.65
C LEU A 369 17.10 16.18 27.16
N LYS A 370 18.21 15.94 27.86
CA LYS A 370 18.27 16.05 29.32
C LYS A 370 17.99 17.48 29.77
N ILE A 371 18.44 18.49 29.03
CA ILE A 371 18.14 19.89 29.38
C ILE A 371 16.65 20.21 29.18
N ARG A 372 16.02 19.68 28.12
CA ARG A 372 14.64 20.04 27.73
C ARG A 372 13.55 19.19 28.35
N PHE A 373 13.78 17.89 28.50
CA PHE A 373 12.77 16.88 28.84
C PHE A 373 13.09 16.06 30.09
N ASP A 374 13.96 16.54 30.97
CA ASP A 374 14.35 15.84 32.21
C ASP A 374 13.17 15.42 33.09
N ASN A 375 12.07 16.18 33.01
CA ASN A 375 10.85 15.98 33.79
C ASN A 375 9.89 14.95 33.19
N ARG A 376 10.22 14.32 32.07
CA ARG A 376 9.38 13.32 31.38
C ARG A 376 9.86 11.91 31.64
N GLU A 377 8.95 11.02 32.01
CA GLU A 377 9.24 9.60 32.25
C GLU A 377 9.68 8.88 30.96
N GLU A 378 9.14 9.30 29.82
CA GLU A 378 9.49 8.71 28.51
C GLU A 378 10.94 9.00 28.12
N PHE A 379 11.50 10.13 28.57
CA PHE A 379 12.92 10.46 28.36
C PHE A 379 13.82 9.50 29.13
N TRP A 380 13.48 9.20 30.39
CA TRP A 380 14.26 8.26 31.21
C TRP A 380 14.21 6.83 30.66
N ASN A 381 13.04 6.41 30.16
CA ASN A 381 12.93 5.15 29.42
C ASN A 381 13.83 5.14 28.17
N LEU A 382 13.77 6.20 27.36
CA LEU A 382 14.62 6.30 26.17
C LEU A 382 16.12 6.29 26.53
N MET A 383 16.52 6.99 27.60
CA MET A 383 17.91 7.06 28.05
C MET A 383 18.42 5.68 28.45
N ALA A 384 17.63 4.95 29.26
CA ALA A 384 17.95 3.60 29.68
C ALA A 384 17.99 2.63 28.48
N MET A 385 16.97 2.67 27.62
CA MET A 385 16.91 1.81 26.43
C MET A 385 18.03 2.11 25.43
N ASN A 386 18.47 3.37 25.29
CA ASN A 386 19.61 3.69 24.43
C ASN A 386 20.90 3.04 24.94
N LYS A 387 21.13 2.95 26.26
CA LYS A 387 22.30 2.23 26.80
C LYS A 387 22.27 0.75 26.47
N TYR A 388 21.09 0.14 26.57
CA TYR A 388 20.90 -1.24 26.18
C TYR A 388 21.05 -1.46 24.65
N GLU A 389 20.56 -0.55 23.80
CA GLU A 389 20.75 -0.61 22.34
C GLU A 389 22.19 -0.30 21.91
N GLU A 390 22.93 0.56 22.64
CA GLU A 390 24.36 0.80 22.42
C GLU A 390 25.17 -0.52 22.51
N TYR A 391 24.82 -1.41 23.45
CA TYR A 391 25.41 -2.75 23.50
C TYR A 391 25.16 -3.53 22.20
N LYS A 392 23.92 -3.56 21.71
CA LYS A 392 23.57 -4.25 20.45
C LYS A 392 24.31 -3.67 19.26
N GLN A 393 24.51 -2.34 19.22
CA GLN A 393 25.31 -1.70 18.19
C GLN A 393 26.80 -2.07 18.25
N LYS A 394 27.38 -2.11 19.45
CA LYS A 394 28.79 -2.50 19.64
C LYS A 394 29.04 -3.93 19.14
N LEU A 395 28.08 -4.84 19.35
CA LEU A 395 28.14 -6.19 18.81
C LEU A 395 28.07 -6.24 17.28
N ARG A 396 27.19 -5.46 16.64
CA ARG A 396 27.10 -5.39 15.16
C ARG A 396 28.39 -4.87 14.52
N GLY A 397 29.15 -4.03 15.23
CA GLY A 397 30.41 -3.47 14.79
C GLY A 397 31.61 -4.43 14.81
N ASN A 398 31.41 -5.71 15.19
CA ASN A 398 32.48 -6.69 15.42
C ASN A 398 33.57 -6.18 16.39
N MET A 399 33.20 -5.42 17.41
CA MET A 399 34.17 -4.93 18.42
C MET A 399 34.55 -5.96 19.49
N ALA A 400 33.98 -7.17 19.44
CA ALA A 400 34.29 -8.27 20.34
C ALA A 400 34.53 -9.55 19.53
N GLU A 401 35.72 -10.11 19.65
CA GLU A 401 36.14 -11.32 18.92
C GLU A 401 35.74 -12.59 19.67
N ASN A 402 35.73 -12.54 21.01
CA ASN A 402 35.44 -13.68 21.89
C ASN A 402 34.03 -13.62 22.50
N ASP A 403 33.41 -14.79 22.71
CA ASP A 403 32.05 -14.87 23.27
C ASP A 403 31.96 -14.43 24.74
N ASP A 404 33.04 -14.57 25.51
CA ASP A 404 33.13 -14.09 26.89
C ASP A 404 33.13 -12.56 26.98
N GLU A 405 33.79 -11.88 26.04
CA GLU A 405 33.77 -10.41 25.96
C GLU A 405 32.38 -9.90 25.59
N LYS A 406 31.69 -10.58 24.66
CA LYS A 406 30.30 -10.25 24.31
C LYS A 406 29.37 -10.37 25.52
N LEU A 407 29.56 -11.39 26.35
CA LEU A 407 28.79 -11.60 27.57
C LEU A 407 29.10 -10.54 28.64
N ALA A 408 30.37 -10.14 28.80
CA ALA A 408 30.77 -9.09 29.72
C ALA A 408 30.18 -7.72 29.32
N ILE A 409 30.26 -7.36 28.04
CA ILE A 409 29.65 -6.11 27.52
C ILE A 409 28.13 -6.14 27.72
N LYS A 410 27.48 -7.31 27.52
CA LYS A 410 26.04 -7.49 27.79
C LYS A 410 25.69 -7.22 29.25
N LYS A 411 26.39 -7.88 30.17
CA LYS A 411 26.14 -7.76 31.62
C LYS A 411 26.33 -6.33 32.11
N ASN A 412 27.41 -5.67 31.70
CA ASN A 412 27.68 -4.28 32.08
C ASN A 412 26.60 -3.32 31.56
N ALA A 413 26.15 -3.50 30.32
CA ALA A 413 25.08 -2.68 29.76
C ALA A 413 23.74 -2.86 30.49
N ILE A 414 23.42 -4.09 30.92
CA ILE A 414 22.21 -4.36 31.71
C ILE A 414 22.30 -3.67 33.07
N ILE A 415 23.43 -3.78 33.76
CA ILE A 415 23.66 -3.13 35.06
C ILE A 415 23.49 -1.61 34.93
N GLU A 416 24.16 -0.98 33.95
CA GLU A 416 24.03 0.45 33.69
C GLU A 416 22.57 0.86 33.38
N THR A 417 21.85 0.03 32.63
CA THR A 417 20.44 0.28 32.27
C THR A 417 19.54 0.21 33.50
N VAL A 418 19.74 -0.79 34.37
CA VAL A 418 19.00 -0.95 35.63
C VAL A 418 19.27 0.22 36.57
N GLU A 419 20.52 0.66 36.72
CA GLU A 419 20.86 1.81 37.56
C GLU A 419 20.17 3.11 37.10
N ILE A 420 20.04 3.32 35.78
CA ILE A 420 19.33 4.48 35.23
C ILE A 420 17.84 4.39 35.57
N PHE A 421 17.24 3.22 35.41
CA PHE A 421 15.84 3.01 35.76
C PHE A 421 15.57 3.15 37.26
N GLU A 422 16.45 2.66 38.14
CA GLU A 422 16.30 2.82 39.59
C GLU A 422 16.37 4.30 39.99
N LYS A 423 17.31 5.06 39.42
CA LYS A 423 17.37 6.52 39.60
C LYS A 423 16.09 7.20 39.10
N ALA A 424 15.54 6.74 37.98
CA ALA A 424 14.30 7.25 37.43
C ALA A 424 13.10 6.93 38.31
N CYS A 425 12.97 5.71 38.83
CA CYS A 425 11.88 5.31 39.74
C CYS A 425 11.93 6.03 41.09
N ILE A 426 13.13 6.36 41.61
CA ILE A 426 13.28 7.20 42.81
C ILE A 426 12.75 8.61 42.55
N ARG A 427 12.95 9.13 41.33
CA ARG A 427 12.52 10.49 40.94
C ARG A 427 11.04 10.54 40.56
N PHE A 428 10.56 9.56 39.81
CA PHE A 428 9.20 9.43 39.29
C PHE A 428 8.57 8.18 39.89
N ASP A 429 7.86 8.37 40.99
CA ASP A 429 7.17 7.29 41.67
C ASP A 429 5.75 7.08 41.09
N THR A 430 5.69 6.93 39.76
CA THR A 430 4.45 6.82 38.98
C THR A 430 4.30 5.44 38.36
N ALA A 431 3.05 5.03 38.10
CA ALA A 431 2.77 3.71 37.51
C ALA A 431 3.39 3.53 36.12
N LEU A 432 3.54 4.60 35.34
CA LEU A 432 4.12 4.59 33.99
C LEU A 432 5.64 4.38 34.03
N MET A 433 6.36 5.01 34.95
CA MET A 433 7.80 4.79 35.10
C MET A 433 8.10 3.34 35.53
N TRP A 434 7.30 2.81 36.46
CA TRP A 434 7.36 1.41 36.85
C TRP A 434 6.98 0.45 35.71
N GLU A 435 6.07 0.85 34.82
CA GLU A 435 5.78 0.12 33.57
C GLU A 435 7.02 -0.02 32.70
N PHE A 436 7.69 1.08 32.38
CA PHE A 436 8.89 1.02 31.55
C PHE A 436 10.00 0.18 32.17
N TYR A 437 10.21 0.28 33.48
CA TYR A 437 11.21 -0.54 34.17
C TYR A 437 10.86 -2.03 34.12
N LEU A 438 9.61 -2.39 34.43
CA LEU A 438 9.18 -3.78 34.47
C LEU A 438 9.18 -4.42 33.07
N GLU A 439 8.79 -3.67 32.03
CA GLU A 439 8.89 -4.14 30.64
C GLU A 439 10.33 -4.46 30.24
N PHE A 440 11.29 -3.61 30.64
CA PHE A 440 12.70 -3.89 30.43
C PHE A 440 13.16 -5.15 31.18
N ARG A 441 12.81 -5.28 32.47
CA ARG A 441 13.18 -6.44 33.29
C ARG A 441 12.58 -7.76 32.75
N PHE A 442 11.33 -7.75 32.27
CA PHE A 442 10.73 -8.92 31.62
C PHE A 442 11.43 -9.27 30.30
N LYS A 443 11.82 -8.27 29.50
CA LYS A 443 12.58 -8.49 28.27
C LYS A 443 13.96 -9.11 28.55
N ASP A 444 14.65 -8.61 29.58
CA ASP A 444 15.95 -9.14 30.00
C ASP A 444 15.86 -10.61 30.47
N LEU A 445 14.83 -10.94 31.26
CA LEU A 445 14.57 -12.32 31.69
C LEU A 445 14.37 -13.28 30.50
N LEU A 446 13.60 -12.88 29.48
CA LEU A 446 13.34 -13.71 28.31
C LEU A 446 14.60 -13.96 27.47
N GLU A 447 15.48 -12.97 27.35
CA GLU A 447 16.73 -13.10 26.59
C GLU A 447 17.84 -13.88 27.34
N ASN A 448 17.75 -14.02 28.67
CA ASN A 448 18.79 -14.64 29.52
C ASN A 448 18.38 -16.00 30.14
N TYR A 449 17.43 -16.72 29.53
CA TYR A 449 16.77 -17.89 30.14
C TYR A 449 17.70 -19.03 30.67
N ASN A 450 18.98 -19.04 30.30
CA ASN A 450 19.86 -20.20 30.51
C ASN A 450 20.73 -20.17 31.78
N ASN A 451 21.03 -19.02 32.40
CA ASN A 451 21.91 -18.96 33.59
C ASN A 451 21.39 -17.94 34.63
N ASN A 452 21.04 -18.39 35.84
CA ASN A 452 20.57 -17.59 37.00
C ASN A 452 19.15 -16.99 36.94
N THR A 453 18.23 -17.61 36.19
CA THR A 453 16.84 -17.14 36.06
C THR A 453 16.01 -17.19 37.34
N THR A 454 16.31 -18.11 38.26
CA THR A 454 15.52 -18.29 39.49
C THR A 454 15.62 -17.10 40.43
N ASP A 455 16.82 -16.57 40.61
CA ASP A 455 17.06 -15.48 41.56
C ASP A 455 16.53 -14.16 41.00
N GLN A 456 16.80 -13.87 39.72
CA GLN A 456 16.26 -12.71 39.03
C GLN A 456 14.73 -12.74 38.92
N ALA A 457 14.14 -13.91 38.69
CA ALA A 457 12.68 -14.07 38.70
C ALA A 457 12.12 -13.81 40.10
N SER A 458 12.78 -14.29 41.16
CA SER A 458 12.34 -14.05 42.54
C SER A 458 12.39 -12.57 42.93
N GLU A 459 13.44 -11.86 42.53
CA GLU A 459 13.57 -10.41 42.73
C GLU A 459 12.45 -9.63 42.03
N ILE A 460 12.17 -9.97 40.77
CA ILE A 460 11.11 -9.31 39.98
C ILE A 460 9.73 -9.62 40.55
N LEU A 461 9.49 -10.85 41.01
CA LEU A 461 8.24 -11.22 41.66
C LEU A 461 8.04 -10.47 42.98
N HIS A 462 9.07 -10.36 43.82
CA HIS A 462 9.00 -9.57 45.05
C HIS A 462 8.71 -8.10 44.73
N LEU A 463 9.37 -7.53 43.71
CA LEU A 463 9.14 -6.15 43.30
C LEU A 463 7.72 -5.94 42.73
N LEU A 464 7.16 -6.92 42.01
CA LEU A 464 5.77 -6.88 41.56
C LEU A 464 4.79 -6.96 42.74
N GLU A 465 5.06 -7.82 43.73
CA GLU A 465 4.22 -7.92 44.94
C GLU A 465 4.23 -6.62 45.76
N THR A 466 5.39 -5.96 45.90
CA THR A 466 5.47 -4.67 46.61
C THR A 466 4.74 -3.57 45.84
N LEU A 467 4.89 -3.50 44.51
CA LEU A 467 4.20 -2.51 43.68
C LEU A 467 2.70 -2.75 43.56
N TRP A 468 2.26 -4.01 43.66
CA TRP A 468 0.84 -4.38 43.71
C TRP A 468 0.18 -3.77 44.95
N ASN A 469 0.83 -3.91 46.12
CA ASN A 469 0.32 -3.40 47.39
C ASN A 469 0.28 -1.86 47.46
N VAL A 470 1.15 -1.18 46.70
CA VAL A 470 1.24 0.30 46.65
C VAL A 470 0.40 0.88 45.49
N ASP A 471 -0.34 0.02 44.80
CA ASP A 471 -1.23 0.38 43.70
C ASP A 471 -0.59 0.99 42.44
N LYS A 472 0.65 0.62 42.12
CA LYS A 472 1.41 1.22 40.99
C LYS A 472 1.54 0.34 39.74
N ILE A 473 0.86 -0.80 39.69
CA ILE A 473 0.90 -1.70 38.54
C ILE A 473 -0.17 -1.33 37.51
N THR A 474 0.24 -1.18 36.25
CA THR A 474 -0.69 -1.02 35.13
C THR A 474 -1.23 -2.37 34.66
N MET A 475 -2.40 -2.35 34.01
CA MET A 475 -3.07 -3.55 33.53
C MET A 475 -2.20 -4.39 32.58
N LYS A 476 -1.39 -3.75 31.74
CA LYS A 476 -0.53 -4.41 30.76
C LYS A 476 0.54 -5.25 31.46
N ILE A 477 1.21 -4.68 32.46
CA ILE A 477 2.18 -5.38 33.30
C ILE A 477 1.51 -6.53 34.03
N PHE A 478 0.32 -6.31 34.60
CA PHE A 478 -0.41 -7.36 35.29
C PHE A 478 -0.65 -8.58 34.40
N GLN A 479 -1.07 -8.38 33.14
CA GLN A 479 -1.23 -9.47 32.19
C GLN A 479 0.11 -10.18 31.88
N GLN A 480 1.21 -9.44 31.76
CA GLN A 480 2.54 -10.01 31.57
C GLN A 480 2.99 -10.81 32.80
N TRP A 481 2.75 -10.29 34.00
CA TRP A 481 3.06 -10.93 35.28
C TRP A 481 2.30 -12.24 35.43
N VAL A 482 0.98 -12.26 35.20
CA VAL A 482 0.16 -13.49 35.26
C VAL A 482 0.66 -14.54 34.26
N ARG A 483 0.98 -14.14 33.03
CA ARG A 483 1.53 -15.04 32.01
C ARG A 483 2.85 -15.65 32.47
N PHE A 484 3.78 -14.81 32.93
CA PHE A 484 5.09 -15.22 33.42
C PHE A 484 4.97 -16.17 34.62
N TYR A 485 4.13 -15.81 35.60
CA TYR A 485 3.90 -16.61 36.79
C TYR A 485 3.32 -17.99 36.44
N TYR A 486 2.35 -18.03 35.53
CA TYR A 486 1.76 -19.30 35.07
C TYR A 486 2.77 -20.18 34.31
N THR A 487 3.63 -19.59 33.47
CA THR A 487 4.65 -20.36 32.74
C THR A 487 5.72 -20.94 33.67
N CYS A 488 6.16 -20.18 34.67
CA CYS A 488 7.25 -20.61 35.55
C CYS A 488 6.80 -21.58 36.63
N PHE A 489 5.58 -21.44 37.18
CA PHE A 489 5.15 -22.17 38.38
C PHE A 489 4.03 -23.19 38.14
N ARG A 490 3.79 -23.62 36.90
CA ARG A 490 2.69 -24.54 36.55
C ARG A 490 2.63 -25.83 37.40
N SER A 491 3.79 -26.33 37.81
CA SER A 491 3.92 -27.55 38.62
C SER A 491 3.67 -27.34 40.12
N ASN A 492 3.70 -26.10 40.62
CA ASN A 492 3.60 -25.81 42.05
C ASN A 492 2.16 -25.42 42.44
N GLN A 493 1.51 -26.27 43.23
CA GLN A 493 0.11 -26.10 43.65
C GLN A 493 -0.10 -24.85 44.52
N LEU A 494 0.84 -24.51 45.41
CA LEU A 494 0.77 -23.32 46.28
C LEU A 494 0.88 -22.02 45.47
N ALA A 495 1.76 -22.01 44.47
CA ALA A 495 1.90 -20.89 43.55
C ALA A 495 0.61 -20.68 42.76
N MET A 496 0.00 -21.76 42.26
CA MET A 496 -1.29 -21.68 41.56
C MET A 496 -2.43 -21.16 42.45
N GLN A 497 -2.44 -21.49 43.74
CA GLN A 497 -3.40 -20.90 44.70
C GLN A 497 -3.17 -19.41 44.90
N ARG A 498 -1.90 -18.97 45.04
CA ARG A 498 -1.55 -17.54 45.13
C ARG A 498 -1.97 -16.77 43.87
N LEU A 499 -1.72 -17.34 42.69
CA LEU A 499 -2.15 -16.77 41.42
C LEU A 499 -3.67 -16.63 41.37
N GLN A 500 -4.41 -17.62 41.86
CA GLN A 500 -5.88 -17.56 41.91
C GLN A 500 -6.38 -16.43 42.82
N HIS A 501 -5.78 -16.23 43.99
CA HIS A 501 -6.10 -15.09 44.85
C HIS A 501 -5.77 -13.76 44.17
N LEU A 502 -4.58 -13.64 43.58
CA LEU A 502 -4.17 -12.45 42.83
C LEU A 502 -5.14 -12.10 41.68
N LEU A 503 -5.64 -13.11 40.97
CA LEU A 503 -6.63 -12.93 39.91
C LEU A 503 -7.98 -12.42 40.45
N LEU A 504 -8.43 -12.90 41.61
CA LEU A 504 -9.64 -12.42 42.25
C LEU A 504 -9.49 -10.97 42.73
N ASP A 505 -8.39 -10.65 43.40
CA ASP A 505 -8.07 -9.30 43.85
C ASP A 505 -8.00 -8.32 42.67
N SER A 506 -7.38 -8.75 41.56
CA SER A 506 -7.31 -7.93 40.34
C SER A 506 -8.68 -7.64 39.72
N ALA A 507 -9.61 -8.58 39.84
CA ALA A 507 -10.96 -8.41 39.32
C ALA A 507 -11.74 -7.37 40.14
N GLU A 508 -11.54 -7.33 41.46
CA GLU A 508 -12.13 -6.29 42.32
C GLU A 508 -11.53 -4.91 42.03
N ARG A 509 -10.23 -4.86 41.75
CA ARG A 509 -9.50 -3.62 41.47
C ARG A 509 -9.86 -2.97 40.13
N TRP A 510 -10.11 -3.77 39.08
CA TRP A 510 -10.52 -3.29 37.77
C TRP A 510 -11.88 -3.87 37.33
N PRO A 511 -12.99 -3.45 37.96
CA PRO A 511 -14.29 -4.09 37.77
C PRO A 511 -14.92 -3.82 36.40
N ASN A 512 -14.56 -2.71 35.75
CA ASN A 512 -15.25 -2.22 34.54
C ASN A 512 -14.60 -2.69 33.22
N ASP A 513 -13.44 -3.34 33.25
CA ASP A 513 -12.74 -3.75 32.03
C ASP A 513 -13.09 -5.20 31.64
N LEU A 514 -13.90 -5.34 30.58
CA LEU A 514 -14.32 -6.66 30.08
C LEU A 514 -13.15 -7.49 29.54
N SER A 515 -12.13 -6.85 28.97
CA SER A 515 -10.99 -7.54 28.33
C SER A 515 -10.09 -8.21 29.38
N LEU A 516 -9.93 -7.55 30.53
CA LEU A 516 -9.26 -8.11 31.70
C LEU A 516 -10.01 -9.34 32.23
N HIS A 517 -11.34 -9.26 32.34
CA HIS A 517 -12.15 -10.37 32.83
C HIS A 517 -12.11 -11.58 31.88
N LEU A 518 -12.06 -11.38 30.55
CA LEU A 518 -11.80 -12.45 29.59
C LEU A 518 -10.42 -13.08 29.78
N PHE A 519 -9.40 -12.25 29.96
CA PHE A 519 -8.06 -12.73 30.26
C PHE A 519 -8.04 -13.58 31.54
N ILE A 520 -8.57 -13.06 32.65
CA ILE A 520 -8.68 -13.76 33.93
C ILE A 520 -9.47 -15.06 33.77
N GLY A 521 -10.63 -15.01 33.11
CA GLY A 521 -11.48 -16.17 32.81
C GLY A 521 -10.71 -17.28 32.09
N SER A 522 -9.86 -16.93 31.13
CA SER A 522 -9.04 -17.90 30.39
C SER A 522 -7.98 -18.62 31.22
N PHE A 523 -7.45 -17.97 32.26
CA PHE A 523 -6.57 -18.61 33.23
C PHE A 523 -7.38 -19.40 34.25
N MET A 524 -8.48 -18.82 34.77
CA MET A 524 -9.42 -19.46 35.69
C MET A 524 -9.94 -20.80 35.15
N ALA A 525 -10.23 -20.89 33.85
CA ALA A 525 -10.68 -22.12 33.19
C ALA A 525 -9.60 -23.22 33.07
N LYS A 526 -8.31 -22.88 33.25
CA LYS A 526 -7.18 -23.82 33.16
C LYS A 526 -6.77 -24.42 34.50
N PHE A 527 -7.27 -23.91 35.62
CA PHE A 527 -6.92 -24.45 36.95
C PHE A 527 -7.51 -25.84 37.21
N PRO A 528 -6.89 -26.65 38.09
CA PRO A 528 -7.35 -28.00 38.43
C PRO A 528 -8.76 -28.05 39.05
N SER A 529 -9.38 -29.23 38.98
CA SER A 529 -10.78 -29.51 39.34
C SER A 529 -11.17 -29.23 40.80
N GLU A 530 -10.22 -29.11 41.72
CA GLU A 530 -10.50 -28.87 43.15
C GLU A 530 -11.14 -27.49 43.41
N ASN A 531 -10.89 -26.50 42.55
CA ASN A 531 -11.32 -25.11 42.73
C ASN A 531 -12.56 -24.72 41.89
N GLN A 532 -13.31 -25.70 41.38
CA GLN A 532 -14.48 -25.47 40.50
C GLN A 532 -15.52 -24.52 41.09
N LYS A 533 -15.76 -24.55 42.41
CA LYS A 533 -16.74 -23.68 43.08
C LYS A 533 -16.33 -22.20 43.06
N ILE A 534 -15.04 -21.93 43.22
CA ILE A 534 -14.50 -20.56 43.22
C ILE A 534 -14.53 -19.99 41.79
N VAL A 535 -14.14 -20.81 40.81
CA VAL A 535 -14.19 -20.45 39.39
C VAL A 535 -15.63 -20.19 38.95
N GLN A 536 -16.58 -21.05 39.36
CA GLN A 536 -18.00 -20.85 39.08
C GLN A 536 -18.52 -19.55 39.71
N LYS A 537 -18.23 -19.31 41.00
CA LYS A 537 -18.63 -18.07 41.68
C LYS A 537 -18.09 -16.83 40.98
N TYR A 538 -16.85 -16.88 40.48
CA TYR A 538 -16.25 -15.79 39.72
C TYR A 538 -17.02 -15.50 38.43
N PHE A 539 -17.31 -16.53 37.61
CA PHE A 539 -18.09 -16.36 36.39
C PHE A 539 -19.49 -15.79 36.71
N ASP A 540 -20.18 -16.33 37.71
CA ASP A 540 -21.50 -15.85 38.13
C ASP A 540 -21.45 -14.40 38.66
N ASP A 541 -20.45 -14.02 39.45
CA ASP A 541 -20.27 -12.64 39.96
C ASP A 541 -19.98 -11.64 38.83
N CYS A 542 -19.20 -12.03 37.83
CA CYS A 542 -18.92 -11.17 36.68
C CYS A 542 -20.21 -10.91 35.87
N LEU A 543 -21.00 -11.96 35.63
CA LEU A 543 -22.28 -11.87 34.90
C LEU A 543 -23.35 -11.06 35.66
N MET A 544 -23.42 -11.21 36.97
CA MET A 544 -24.47 -10.58 37.78
C MET A 544 -24.17 -9.13 38.17
N LYS A 545 -22.89 -8.75 38.34
CA LYS A 545 -22.51 -7.44 38.91
C LYS A 545 -21.75 -6.53 37.94
N LYS A 546 -20.99 -7.09 37.00
CA LYS A 546 -20.00 -6.31 36.22
C LYS A 546 -20.36 -6.17 34.73
N PHE A 547 -21.06 -7.14 34.14
CA PHE A 547 -21.52 -7.11 32.75
C PHE A 547 -22.96 -6.60 32.59
N THR A 548 -23.37 -5.59 33.37
CA THR A 548 -24.75 -5.08 33.35
C THR A 548 -25.07 -4.14 32.17
N HIS A 549 -24.04 -3.58 31.52
CA HIS A 549 -24.17 -2.72 30.34
C HIS A 549 -23.23 -3.18 29.22
N PHE A 550 -23.78 -3.70 28.12
CA PHE A 550 -23.02 -4.02 26.91
C PHE A 550 -23.11 -2.88 25.89
N ASP A 551 -21.98 -2.31 25.50
CA ASP A 551 -21.88 -1.43 24.33
C ASP A 551 -21.66 -2.25 23.05
N GLN A 552 -22.01 -1.69 21.88
CA GLN A 552 -21.81 -2.36 20.57
C GLN A 552 -20.36 -2.83 20.34
N ASN A 553 -19.37 -2.10 20.90
CA ASN A 553 -17.95 -2.45 20.78
C ASN A 553 -17.51 -3.56 21.77
N ASN A 554 -18.20 -3.71 22.90
CA ASN A 554 -17.84 -4.62 23.99
C ASN A 554 -18.61 -5.95 23.95
N ALA A 555 -19.69 -6.02 23.17
CA ALA A 555 -20.53 -7.21 23.03
C ALA A 555 -19.77 -8.41 22.40
N SER A 556 -18.74 -8.16 21.57
CA SER A 556 -17.87 -9.20 21.00
C SER A 556 -17.04 -9.93 22.08
N ILE A 557 -16.39 -9.17 22.96
CA ILE A 557 -15.59 -9.66 24.08
C ILE A 557 -16.49 -10.36 25.10
N GLY A 558 -17.68 -9.79 25.35
CA GLY A 558 -18.72 -10.45 26.15
C GLY A 558 -19.07 -11.83 25.58
N MET A 559 -19.35 -11.92 24.29
CA MET A 559 -19.64 -13.21 23.63
C MET A 559 -18.52 -14.24 23.80
N ASP A 560 -17.26 -13.82 23.66
CA ASP A 560 -16.10 -14.71 23.82
C ASP A 560 -15.94 -15.15 25.29
N PHE A 561 -16.30 -14.30 26.26
CA PHE A 561 -16.33 -14.66 27.69
C PHE A 561 -17.42 -15.69 28.00
N TRP A 562 -18.61 -15.51 27.44
CA TRP A 562 -19.72 -16.45 27.60
C TRP A 562 -19.42 -17.80 26.93
N GLU A 563 -18.79 -17.79 25.75
CA GLU A 563 -18.30 -19.01 25.12
C GLU A 563 -17.36 -19.78 26.04
N LEU A 564 -16.39 -19.07 26.63
CA LEU A 564 -15.44 -19.65 27.56
C LEU A 564 -16.14 -20.24 28.80
N TYR A 565 -17.16 -19.56 29.33
CA TYR A 565 -17.92 -20.07 30.46
C TYR A 565 -18.72 -21.34 30.09
N ILE A 566 -19.35 -21.35 28.92
CA ILE A 566 -20.10 -22.51 28.43
C ILE A 566 -19.16 -23.70 28.20
N ASP A 567 -18.04 -23.49 27.51
CA ASP A 567 -17.08 -24.57 27.22
C ASP A 567 -16.47 -25.13 28.52
N TRP A 568 -16.17 -24.26 29.50
CA TRP A 568 -15.75 -24.69 30.83
C TRP A 568 -16.84 -25.48 31.57
N SER A 569 -18.10 -25.04 31.47
CA SER A 569 -19.23 -25.72 32.13
C SER A 569 -19.48 -27.13 31.57
N LEU A 570 -19.33 -27.30 30.25
CA LEU A 570 -19.45 -28.57 29.55
C LEU A 570 -18.30 -29.51 29.92
N LYS A 571 -17.07 -28.99 29.93
CA LYS A 571 -15.87 -29.77 30.29
C LYS A 571 -15.92 -30.31 31.72
N ASN A 572 -16.47 -29.52 32.66
CA ASN A 572 -16.60 -29.92 34.06
C ASN A 572 -17.93 -30.62 34.39
N LYS A 573 -18.76 -30.94 33.39
CA LYS A 573 -20.04 -31.66 33.53
C LYS A 573 -20.96 -31.06 34.61
N LEU A 574 -21.17 -29.74 34.59
CA LEU A 574 -22.14 -29.09 35.47
C LEU A 574 -23.58 -29.57 35.16
N GLN A 575 -24.48 -29.42 36.13
CA GLN A 575 -25.89 -29.81 35.98
C GLN A 575 -26.52 -29.13 34.76
N ALA A 576 -27.15 -29.92 33.88
CA ALA A 576 -27.76 -29.44 32.63
C ALA A 576 -28.76 -28.28 32.83
N GLN A 577 -29.51 -28.29 33.94
CA GLN A 577 -30.44 -27.20 34.28
C GLN A 577 -29.75 -25.86 34.53
N LYS A 578 -28.53 -25.86 35.09
CA LYS A 578 -27.74 -24.65 35.33
C LYS A 578 -27.14 -24.12 34.03
N ILE A 579 -26.67 -25.00 33.15
CA ILE A 579 -26.17 -24.66 31.81
C ILE A 579 -27.28 -24.00 30.97
N LEU A 580 -28.52 -24.51 31.05
CA LEU A 580 -29.67 -23.91 30.37
C LEU A 580 -30.04 -22.53 30.91
N LYS A 581 -29.91 -22.31 32.22
CA LYS A 581 -30.10 -20.97 32.81
C LYS A 581 -29.07 -19.99 32.26
N ILE A 582 -27.80 -20.38 32.25
CA ILE A 582 -26.68 -19.62 31.68
C ILE A 582 -26.96 -19.25 30.20
N ILE A 583 -27.41 -20.21 29.40
CA ILE A 583 -27.74 -20.00 27.98
C ILE A 583 -28.92 -19.04 27.80
N ASN A 584 -29.95 -19.15 28.65
CA ASN A 584 -31.11 -18.25 28.59
C ASN A 584 -30.76 -16.83 29.01
N ASP A 585 -29.94 -16.66 30.04
CA ASP A 585 -29.45 -15.35 30.49
C ASP A 585 -28.60 -14.68 29.40
N PHE A 586 -27.72 -15.44 28.74
CA PHE A 586 -26.96 -14.99 27.56
C PHE A 586 -27.85 -14.54 26.41
N ASN A 587 -28.84 -15.36 26.05
CA ASN A 587 -29.79 -15.06 24.97
C ASN A 587 -30.56 -13.76 25.25
N ASN A 588 -30.96 -13.52 26.50
CA ASN A 588 -31.73 -12.32 26.84
C ASN A 588 -30.87 -11.05 26.86
N GLN A 589 -29.60 -11.14 27.24
CA GLN A 589 -28.71 -9.97 27.37
C GLN A 589 -28.10 -9.51 26.04
N ILE A 590 -27.71 -10.43 25.14
CA ILE A 590 -26.87 -10.09 23.97
C ILE A 590 -27.67 -9.98 22.67
N LEU A 591 -28.88 -10.54 22.59
CA LEU A 591 -29.71 -10.56 21.39
C LEU A 591 -29.91 -9.17 20.76
N ASN A 592 -29.99 -8.12 21.60
CA ASN A 592 -30.20 -6.74 21.14
C ASN A 592 -28.93 -6.04 20.67
N HIS A 593 -27.73 -6.51 21.07
CA HIS A 593 -26.47 -5.77 20.87
C HIS A 593 -25.61 -6.31 19.71
N CYS A 594 -25.63 -7.63 19.44
CA CYS A 594 -24.84 -8.24 18.36
C CYS A 594 -25.61 -9.33 17.57
N PRO A 595 -26.64 -8.94 16.81
CA PRO A 595 -27.56 -9.86 16.13
C PRO A 595 -26.87 -10.84 15.16
N ARG A 596 -25.84 -10.39 14.40
CA ARG A 596 -25.20 -11.18 13.34
C ARG A 596 -24.35 -12.34 13.87
N LYS A 597 -23.35 -12.06 14.72
CA LYS A 597 -22.46 -13.08 15.31
C LYS A 597 -23.25 -14.09 16.15
N MET A 598 -24.29 -13.62 16.84
CA MET A 598 -25.22 -14.47 17.60
C MET A 598 -25.92 -15.50 16.70
N SER A 599 -26.45 -15.05 15.56
CA SER A 599 -27.22 -15.92 14.67
C SER A 599 -26.36 -16.87 13.83
N GLU A 600 -25.16 -16.43 13.45
CA GLU A 600 -24.25 -17.23 12.60
C GLU A 600 -23.51 -18.32 13.39
N TYR A 601 -23.08 -18.03 14.62
CA TYR A 601 -22.19 -18.92 15.38
C TYR A 601 -22.85 -19.53 16.62
N PHE A 602 -23.47 -18.69 17.46
CA PHE A 602 -23.97 -19.13 18.76
C PHE A 602 -25.29 -19.90 18.66
N LYS A 603 -26.24 -19.49 17.82
CA LYS A 603 -27.49 -20.23 17.63
C LYS A 603 -27.25 -21.69 17.18
N PRO A 604 -26.39 -21.99 16.19
CA PRO A 604 -26.02 -23.37 15.85
C PRO A 604 -25.32 -24.12 16.99
N LYS A 605 -24.41 -23.46 17.73
CA LYS A 605 -23.70 -24.06 18.87
C LYS A 605 -24.67 -24.40 20.01
N ILE A 606 -25.61 -23.51 20.32
CA ILE A 606 -26.66 -23.73 21.33
C ILE A 606 -27.61 -24.86 20.92
N LEU A 607 -27.98 -24.98 19.63
CA LEU A 607 -28.74 -26.12 19.13
C LEU A 607 -28.03 -27.46 19.39
N ALA A 608 -26.73 -27.52 19.09
CA ALA A 608 -25.93 -28.71 19.36
C ALA A 608 -25.84 -29.02 20.87
N ILE A 609 -25.64 -28.00 21.71
CA ILE A 609 -25.61 -28.16 23.18
C ILE A 609 -26.95 -28.67 23.71
N ASN A 610 -28.08 -28.12 23.24
CA ASN A 610 -29.42 -28.58 23.62
C ASN A 610 -29.66 -30.04 23.24
N TYR A 611 -29.20 -30.46 22.06
CA TYR A 611 -29.30 -31.85 21.62
C TYR A 611 -28.52 -32.79 22.53
N HIS A 612 -27.24 -32.49 22.80
CA HIS A 612 -26.38 -33.33 23.62
C HIS A 612 -26.81 -33.42 25.10
N LEU A 613 -27.43 -32.37 25.65
CA LEU A 613 -27.83 -32.35 27.07
C LEU A 613 -29.27 -32.82 27.31
N MET A 614 -30.19 -32.58 26.38
CA MET A 614 -31.64 -32.73 26.61
C MET A 614 -32.42 -33.48 25.52
N GLY A 615 -31.77 -33.87 24.43
CA GLY A 615 -32.40 -34.60 23.32
C GLY A 615 -33.23 -33.73 22.36
N ILE A 616 -33.77 -34.39 21.32
CA ILE A 616 -34.32 -33.76 20.11
C ILE A 616 -35.53 -32.85 20.35
N ASN A 617 -36.41 -33.18 21.30
CA ASN A 617 -37.66 -32.45 21.52
C ASN A 617 -37.45 -31.00 22.01
N ARG A 618 -36.47 -30.78 22.89
CA ARG A 618 -36.11 -29.41 23.32
C ARG A 618 -35.36 -28.65 22.23
N THR A 619 -34.55 -29.33 21.44
CA THR A 619 -33.86 -28.74 20.28
C THR A 619 -34.86 -28.22 19.26
N ARG A 620 -35.92 -28.99 18.95
CA ARG A 620 -37.03 -28.55 18.08
C ARG A 620 -37.77 -27.34 18.64
N ALA A 621 -38.09 -27.33 19.93
CA ALA A 621 -38.73 -26.17 20.57
C ALA A 621 -37.86 -24.91 20.51
N TYR A 622 -36.54 -25.04 20.66
CA TYR A 622 -35.60 -23.93 20.51
C TYR A 622 -35.48 -23.46 19.05
N TYR A 623 -35.49 -24.39 18.09
CA TYR A 623 -35.48 -24.10 16.66
C TYR A 623 -36.72 -23.29 16.25
N GLU A 624 -37.91 -23.76 16.60
CA GLU A 624 -39.18 -23.08 16.31
C GLU A 624 -39.24 -21.66 16.88
N LYS A 625 -38.71 -21.46 18.09
CA LYS A 625 -38.65 -20.14 18.73
C LYS A 625 -37.68 -19.17 18.02
N ASN A 626 -36.61 -19.66 17.41
CA ASN A 626 -35.51 -18.83 16.91
C ASN A 626 -35.37 -18.76 15.38
N LYS A 627 -36.14 -19.55 14.62
CA LYS A 627 -36.07 -19.60 13.15
C LYS A 627 -36.49 -18.31 12.46
N SER A 628 -37.39 -17.53 13.08
CA SER A 628 -37.87 -16.24 12.57
C SER A 628 -37.10 -15.03 13.12
N VAL A 629 -36.14 -15.23 14.03
CA VAL A 629 -35.41 -14.13 14.68
C VAL A 629 -34.29 -13.63 13.76
N SER A 630 -34.47 -12.44 13.20
CA SER A 630 -33.48 -11.73 12.38
C SER A 630 -32.19 -11.47 13.17
N PRO A 631 -30.99 -11.64 12.58
CA PRO A 631 -30.68 -11.92 11.17
C PRO A 631 -30.74 -13.42 10.90
N ILE A 632 -31.27 -13.79 9.74
CA ILE A 632 -31.48 -15.20 9.38
C ILE A 632 -30.18 -15.72 8.76
N CYS A 633 -29.66 -16.84 9.27
CA CYS A 633 -28.37 -17.40 8.84
C CYS A 633 -28.53 -18.85 8.35
N LYS A 634 -27.94 -19.16 7.19
CA LYS A 634 -27.99 -20.49 6.57
C LYS A 634 -27.44 -21.60 7.48
N ASN A 635 -26.35 -21.33 8.20
CA ASN A 635 -25.67 -22.29 9.09
C ASN A 635 -26.58 -22.83 10.21
N PHE A 636 -27.54 -22.03 10.68
CA PHE A 636 -28.50 -22.44 11.71
C PHE A 636 -29.42 -23.56 11.22
N PHE A 637 -29.98 -23.42 10.01
CA PHE A 637 -30.83 -24.43 9.39
C PHE A 637 -30.03 -25.67 9.00
N LEU A 638 -28.83 -25.50 8.44
CA LEU A 638 -27.95 -26.63 8.11
C LEU A 638 -27.59 -27.46 9.34
N LYS A 639 -27.32 -26.82 10.49
CA LYS A 639 -27.02 -27.54 11.72
C LYS A 639 -28.24 -28.29 12.27
N MET A 640 -29.44 -27.72 12.12
CA MET A 640 -30.68 -28.41 12.47
C MET A 640 -30.92 -29.63 11.57
N ILE A 641 -30.65 -29.51 10.26
CA ILE A 641 -30.72 -30.62 9.30
C ILE A 641 -29.75 -31.74 9.71
N GLU A 642 -28.51 -31.41 10.09
CA GLU A 642 -27.54 -32.39 10.58
C GLU A 642 -28.04 -33.13 11.83
N ILE A 643 -28.59 -32.40 12.81
CA ILE A 643 -29.14 -32.99 14.03
C ILE A 643 -30.36 -33.89 13.73
N GLU A 644 -31.28 -33.44 12.90
CA GLU A 644 -32.46 -34.22 12.51
C GLU A 644 -32.07 -35.45 11.69
N LYS A 645 -31.05 -35.35 10.82
CA LYS A 645 -30.48 -36.51 10.11
C LYS A 645 -29.92 -37.55 11.07
N HIS A 646 -29.20 -37.11 12.11
CA HIS A 646 -28.72 -38.02 13.15
C HIS A 646 -29.84 -38.71 13.91
N SER A 647 -30.95 -38.00 14.19
CA SER A 647 -32.13 -38.57 14.84
C SER A 647 -32.95 -39.52 13.95
N LEU A 648 -32.84 -39.41 12.62
CA LEU A 648 -33.52 -40.28 11.66
C LEU A 648 -32.89 -41.68 11.57
N ASN A 649 -31.62 -41.81 11.93
CA ASN A 649 -30.90 -43.08 11.94
C ASN A 649 -31.19 -43.94 13.18
N GLU A 650 -31.93 -43.41 14.16
CA GLU A 650 -32.39 -44.16 15.34
C GLU A 650 -33.71 -44.90 14.99
N GLU A 651 -33.72 -46.23 15.11
CA GLU A 651 -34.85 -47.10 14.75
C GLU A 651 -35.99 -47.01 15.79
N ASP A 652 -37.06 -46.24 15.52
CA ASP A 652 -38.31 -46.27 16.31
C ASP A 652 -39.57 -45.99 15.47
N ASP A 653 -40.74 -46.34 16.04
CA ASP A 653 -42.12 -46.16 15.54
C ASP A 653 -42.53 -44.72 15.12
N GLN A 654 -41.70 -43.70 15.39
CA GLN A 654 -41.97 -42.28 15.07
C GLN A 654 -41.27 -41.78 13.79
N GLN A 655 -40.78 -42.70 12.95
CA GLN A 655 -39.99 -42.37 11.75
C GLN A 655 -40.71 -41.41 10.79
N GLN A 656 -42.02 -41.58 10.56
CA GLN A 656 -42.81 -40.69 9.69
C GLN A 656 -42.88 -39.26 10.23
N GLN A 657 -43.02 -39.08 11.55
CA GLN A 657 -43.05 -37.76 12.17
C GLN A 657 -41.68 -37.08 12.14
N ARG A 658 -40.59 -37.85 12.28
CA ARG A 658 -39.21 -37.36 12.12
C ARG A 658 -38.92 -36.98 10.66
N GLN A 659 -39.36 -37.77 9.69
CA GLN A 659 -39.25 -37.47 8.26
C GLN A 659 -40.00 -36.19 7.87
N GLN A 660 -41.21 -35.99 8.42
CA GLN A 660 -41.97 -34.77 8.21
C GLN A 660 -41.28 -33.57 8.86
N SER A 661 -40.74 -33.73 10.07
CA SER A 661 -39.99 -32.67 10.76
C SER A 661 -38.73 -32.29 9.98
N TYR A 662 -37.99 -33.26 9.44
CA TYR A 662 -36.82 -33.04 8.59
C TYR A 662 -37.20 -32.32 7.28
N ALA A 663 -38.28 -32.74 6.63
CA ALA A 663 -38.78 -32.07 5.43
C ALA A 663 -39.20 -30.62 5.69
N ASN A 664 -39.81 -30.34 6.85
CA ASN A 664 -40.21 -28.98 7.24
C ASN A 664 -39.00 -28.05 7.41
N VAL A 665 -37.86 -28.55 7.92
CA VAL A 665 -36.63 -27.73 8.06
C VAL A 665 -36.05 -27.35 6.69
N TYR A 666 -36.15 -28.23 5.68
CA TYR A 666 -35.77 -27.90 4.32
C TYR A 666 -36.72 -26.89 3.66
N GLU A 667 -38.03 -27.03 3.91
CA GLU A 667 -39.03 -26.07 3.43
C GLU A 667 -38.80 -24.68 4.05
N ASP A 668 -38.47 -24.61 5.34
CA ASP A 668 -38.05 -23.39 6.04
C ASP A 668 -36.77 -22.79 5.42
N LEU A 669 -35.75 -23.62 5.12
CA LEU A 669 -34.49 -23.17 4.53
C LEU A 669 -34.69 -22.59 3.10
N ILE A 670 -35.56 -23.23 2.31
CA ILE A 670 -35.92 -22.77 0.97
C ILE A 670 -36.72 -21.47 1.02
N HIS A 671 -37.65 -21.34 1.98
CA HIS A 671 -38.43 -20.12 2.14
C HIS A 671 -37.54 -18.87 2.31
N TYR A 672 -36.42 -18.99 3.03
CA TYR A 672 -35.53 -17.86 3.28
C TYR A 672 -34.36 -17.71 2.30
N PHE A 673 -33.77 -18.80 1.80
CA PHE A 673 -32.54 -18.76 0.98
C PHE A 673 -32.71 -19.36 -0.43
N GLY A 674 -33.94 -19.70 -0.84
CA GLY A 674 -34.22 -20.39 -2.10
C GLY A 674 -33.90 -19.59 -3.36
N ASN A 675 -33.74 -18.28 -3.28
CA ASN A 675 -33.43 -17.43 -4.45
C ASN A 675 -31.91 -17.29 -4.69
N ASP A 676 -31.09 -17.54 -3.67
CA ASP A 676 -29.67 -17.17 -3.67
C ASP A 676 -28.75 -18.38 -3.91
N ASP A 677 -29.20 -19.61 -3.67
CA ASP A 677 -28.35 -20.79 -3.75
C ASP A 677 -29.04 -22.01 -4.38
N ALA A 678 -28.53 -22.42 -5.55
CA ALA A 678 -28.97 -23.61 -6.29
C ALA A 678 -28.71 -24.93 -5.53
N GLN A 679 -27.71 -24.98 -4.65
CA GLN A 679 -27.30 -26.21 -3.98
C GLN A 679 -28.37 -26.72 -2.99
N ILE A 680 -29.06 -25.80 -2.32
CA ILE A 680 -30.11 -26.10 -1.32
C ILE A 680 -31.23 -26.92 -1.97
N TRP A 681 -31.65 -26.51 -3.18
CA TRP A 681 -32.68 -27.20 -3.93
C TRP A 681 -32.26 -28.60 -4.34
N ILE A 682 -30.99 -28.77 -4.76
CA ILE A 682 -30.46 -30.08 -5.17
C ILE A 682 -30.38 -31.03 -3.97
N ASP A 683 -29.92 -30.54 -2.81
CA ASP A 683 -29.81 -31.36 -1.61
C ASP A 683 -31.20 -31.78 -1.09
N TYR A 684 -32.23 -30.93 -1.24
CA TYR A 684 -33.61 -31.31 -0.91
C TYR A 684 -34.22 -32.30 -1.93
N ILE A 685 -33.93 -32.12 -3.22
CA ILE A 685 -34.36 -33.07 -4.26
C ILE A 685 -33.71 -34.44 -4.06
N LYS A 686 -32.42 -34.49 -3.68
CA LYS A 686 -31.72 -35.73 -3.30
C LYS A 686 -32.41 -36.44 -2.15
N TYR A 687 -32.74 -35.70 -1.09
CA TYR A 687 -33.47 -36.25 0.06
C TYR A 687 -34.85 -36.80 -0.35
N ALA A 688 -35.62 -36.04 -1.13
CA ALA A 688 -36.94 -36.46 -1.59
C ALA A 688 -36.89 -37.72 -2.48
N MET A 689 -35.84 -37.87 -3.29
CA MET A 689 -35.67 -39.01 -4.20
C MET A 689 -35.15 -40.27 -3.50
N TYR A 690 -34.12 -40.17 -2.65
CA TYR A 690 -33.45 -41.35 -2.07
C TYR A 690 -33.99 -41.73 -0.69
N ASP A 691 -34.20 -40.77 0.20
CA ASP A 691 -34.52 -41.04 1.60
C ASP A 691 -36.05 -41.12 1.84
N MET A 692 -36.85 -40.44 1.02
CA MET A 692 -38.33 -40.49 1.07
C MET A 692 -38.96 -41.35 -0.04
N GLY A 693 -38.25 -41.59 -1.15
CA GLY A 693 -38.75 -42.36 -2.30
C GLY A 693 -39.89 -41.69 -3.10
N ASP A 694 -40.14 -40.39 -2.90
CA ASP A 694 -41.27 -39.67 -3.49
C ASP A 694 -40.86 -38.90 -4.76
N ILE A 695 -41.04 -39.57 -5.91
CA ILE A 695 -40.72 -39.05 -7.25
C ILE A 695 -41.63 -37.87 -7.64
N VAL A 696 -42.86 -37.84 -7.13
CA VAL A 696 -43.81 -36.76 -7.43
C VAL A 696 -43.38 -35.50 -6.70
N LYS A 697 -42.99 -35.63 -5.42
CA LYS A 697 -42.47 -34.51 -4.64
C LYS A 697 -41.16 -33.97 -5.22
N SER A 698 -40.24 -34.84 -5.67
CA SER A 698 -38.98 -34.39 -6.28
C SER A 698 -39.19 -33.61 -7.59
N THR A 699 -40.13 -34.05 -8.44
CA THR A 699 -40.50 -33.38 -9.69
C THR A 699 -41.15 -32.01 -9.42
N ASN A 700 -42.03 -31.95 -8.43
CA ASN A 700 -42.66 -30.69 -8.00
C ASN A 700 -41.62 -29.71 -7.43
N LEU A 701 -40.61 -30.19 -6.71
CA LEU A 701 -39.53 -29.36 -6.18
C LEU A 701 -38.61 -28.83 -7.28
N TYR A 702 -38.32 -29.64 -8.29
CA TYR A 702 -37.59 -29.20 -9.48
C TYR A 702 -38.34 -28.08 -10.22
N GLN A 703 -39.64 -28.24 -10.43
CA GLN A 703 -40.47 -27.19 -11.05
C GLN A 703 -40.56 -25.92 -10.19
N LYS A 704 -40.61 -26.06 -8.86
CA LYS A 704 -40.57 -24.91 -7.94
C LYS A 704 -39.22 -24.18 -7.99
N ALA A 705 -38.10 -24.91 -8.03
CA ALA A 705 -36.76 -24.32 -8.13
C ALA A 705 -36.60 -23.49 -9.41
N LEU A 706 -37.06 -24.00 -10.55
CA LEU A 706 -37.03 -23.26 -11.83
C LEU A 706 -37.87 -21.98 -11.82
N LYS A 707 -38.94 -21.94 -11.02
CA LYS A 707 -39.80 -20.75 -10.88
C LYS A 707 -39.22 -19.70 -9.92
N CYS A 708 -38.49 -20.13 -8.88
CA CYS A 708 -37.97 -19.24 -7.85
C CYS A 708 -36.57 -18.68 -8.16
N LEU A 709 -35.73 -19.41 -8.89
CA LEU A 709 -34.33 -19.02 -9.13
C LEU A 709 -34.16 -17.91 -10.19
N PRO A 710 -33.31 -16.89 -9.94
CA PRO A 710 -32.94 -15.90 -10.95
C PRO A 710 -32.25 -16.53 -12.17
N SER A 711 -32.39 -15.91 -13.35
CA SER A 711 -31.90 -16.45 -14.63
C SER A 711 -30.41 -16.81 -14.65
N PHE A 712 -29.57 -16.08 -13.90
CA PHE A 712 -28.14 -16.36 -13.77
C PHE A 712 -27.84 -17.65 -12.98
N ILE A 713 -28.55 -17.88 -11.87
CA ILE A 713 -28.36 -19.03 -10.98
C ILE A 713 -29.08 -20.27 -11.53
N CYS A 714 -30.13 -20.07 -12.34
CA CYS A 714 -30.87 -21.16 -12.99
C CYS A 714 -29.98 -22.00 -13.92
N ASN A 715 -29.01 -21.39 -14.60
CA ASN A 715 -28.07 -22.13 -15.47
C ASN A 715 -27.12 -23.03 -14.66
N ASP A 716 -26.65 -22.56 -13.51
CA ASP A 716 -25.83 -23.34 -12.57
C ASP A 716 -26.65 -24.49 -11.95
N PHE A 717 -27.90 -24.23 -11.58
CA PHE A 717 -28.85 -25.25 -11.12
C PHE A 717 -29.09 -26.35 -12.16
N LEU A 718 -29.34 -25.97 -13.43
CA LEU A 718 -29.55 -26.93 -14.52
C LEU A 718 -28.32 -27.80 -14.79
N GLN A 719 -27.11 -27.22 -14.76
CA GLN A 719 -25.87 -27.99 -14.90
C GLN A 719 -25.68 -28.98 -13.76
N LYS A 720 -25.84 -28.53 -12.51
CA LYS A 720 -25.69 -29.39 -11.33
C LYS A 720 -26.78 -30.47 -11.25
N TYR A 721 -28.01 -30.17 -11.66
CA TYR A 721 -29.10 -31.14 -11.73
C TYR A 721 -28.88 -32.17 -12.86
N ALA A 722 -28.37 -31.76 -14.02
CA ALA A 722 -28.00 -32.67 -15.11
C ALA A 722 -26.86 -33.61 -14.69
N LEU A 723 -25.84 -33.08 -13.99
CA LEU A 723 -24.77 -33.90 -13.40
C LEU A 723 -25.35 -34.91 -12.40
N PHE A 724 -26.27 -34.47 -11.55
CA PHE A 724 -26.95 -35.34 -10.59
C PHE A 724 -27.75 -36.46 -11.28
N GLN A 725 -28.56 -36.17 -12.30
CA GLN A 725 -29.29 -37.19 -13.07
C GLN A 725 -28.35 -38.18 -13.77
N SER A 726 -27.22 -37.69 -14.29
CA SER A 726 -26.21 -38.57 -14.91
C SER A 726 -25.54 -39.52 -13.90
N SER A 727 -25.42 -39.10 -12.64
CA SER A 727 -24.87 -39.91 -11.55
C SER A 727 -25.85 -40.94 -10.98
N SER A 728 -27.17 -40.69 -11.07
CA SER A 728 -28.21 -41.63 -10.63
C SER A 728 -28.59 -42.70 -11.66
N LEU A 729 -28.08 -42.58 -12.90
CA LEU A 729 -28.26 -43.54 -14.01
C LEU A 729 -27.15 -44.60 -14.08
N LYS A 730 -26.17 -44.55 -13.16
CA LYS A 730 -25.18 -45.62 -12.90
C LYS A 730 -25.57 -46.32 -11.62
#